data_AF-A0A1I2WXA0-F1
#
_entry.id   AF-A0A1I2WXA0-F1
#
_cell.length_a   1.000
_cell.length_b   1.000
_cell.length_c   1.000
_cell.angle_alpha   90.00
_cell.angle_beta   90.00
_cell.angle_gamma   90.00
#
_symmetry.space_group_name_H-M   'P 1'
#
loop_
_entity.id
_entity.type
_entity.pdbx_description
1 polymer ?
#
loop_
_entity_poly.entity_id
_entity_poly.type
_entity_poly.pdbx_seq_one_letter_code
_entity_poly.pdbx_strand_id
1 'polypeptide(L)'
;MRREHSLGPPMGSPAESLSLLVQQGGRRLPAALLERLGQGLRADLSAVRIHTDAAADRAARSLRADAFACGSHVFFRTGAYRPDTTAGFRLLAHEAAHVVQQARAAESGVALAASSERDADRCADLLVAGRRAADPSTDPCAGTTGTTGTTVVRPGLSPVLQRHVSFEHRVLGDLATDDLVAISPLGAGAAASGGRRQEILDRQIRLCELWRDDPAVVTEEQVRKVCPWIRTLRLGPDRVLATYGEVNALPDYLANAPALESLDEGHLLPILQTIRQEGYNNLSRLRSGADPRAFFARSASPPYDFEMVTRLVKWDELDELTRDLGVLREDHFRGLLARNACHFAPFSWYRWETSHLIARDLAGQAHATGDPELARRAWTFAGYADHFLQDSFAAGHLVNKTLIMQWFVEWAAGQDLVPVADLDVITAMTADRQPGLAGFQLYDDGYAGPSHDPQTSQERPTAQERLRGSGLVLDPSQDPHAVYQKYLRFLANDAAQLSCAMAHDYYNSHSLWVASKAHQEPYEVWGDATLLTGRDGAEGIRQTSGAAQLAQAAVEQIIRTGEMSGSAADIRRHFPSMVRTEAGDLEPVAAWNTGRREFFEANIFSAFLPALQNILVRVFSPRLGVVSQDQDLAEVWGQELDGADDRPVHVVESGGRLFAGANGHAYEIEPTKGSVRVTRRVADLGVIGSRDTRLATDGTTLFVGVHGRLHGLSLPDLTPRWALSVHGPNPFDRGRVNVLWDGHRLLAGSSGQVCEIDPVSVTLLRKHRLEPTLGFGGHETTLASDGTMAFAGTPGHVYGMTSADRRPRWRVDLTKVGGRPSRPVSVLWNDGRLLAGTAGQLCDIDPTTGAVAHLLTLTDHAGEHPMSLSAEGGTVVAAVDNRVYAVDPADWSGARWSVDLDGDDDVERGPVSVSLQGPHLFVGSRGHLHHLDPATGRVRNSLPLRHPVSLGDFATTIAASGRFLHVGMHGHAYQVLVNN
;
A
#
# COMPACT_ATOMS: atom_id res chain seq x y z
N MET A 1 -33.99 4.85 45.05
CA MET A 1 -32.62 4.32 44.87
C MET A 1 -32.39 4.05 43.39
N ARG A 2 -31.79 5.01 42.68
CA ARG A 2 -31.27 4.85 41.31
C ARG A 2 -29.80 4.42 41.41
N ARG A 3 -29.36 3.44 40.63
CA ARG A 3 -27.95 3.24 40.28
C ARG A 3 -27.85 3.27 38.76
N GLU A 4 -27.33 4.38 38.27
CA GLU A 4 -26.94 4.62 36.89
C GLU A 4 -25.65 3.82 36.61
N HIS A 5 -25.66 2.97 35.57
CA HIS A 5 -24.43 2.47 34.96
C HIS A 5 -24.15 3.34 33.74
N SER A 6 -23.13 4.20 33.85
CA SER A 6 -22.68 5.11 32.81
C SER A 6 -22.19 4.34 31.58
N LEU A 7 -22.75 4.67 30.43
CA LEU A 7 -22.20 4.39 29.09
C LEU A 7 -20.86 5.12 28.96
N GLY A 8 -19.83 4.44 28.45
CA GLY A 8 -18.57 5.07 28.03
C GLY A 8 -18.74 5.85 26.72
N PRO A 9 -17.84 6.79 26.40
CA PRO A 9 -17.97 7.65 25.21
C PRO A 9 -17.71 6.88 23.90
N PRO A 10 -18.20 7.41 22.76
CA PRO A 10 -17.97 6.86 21.41
C PRO A 10 -16.46 6.76 21.10
N MET A 11 -16.04 5.68 20.43
CA MET A 11 -14.63 5.41 20.12
C MET A 11 -14.14 6.36 19.01
N GLY A 12 -13.29 7.31 19.40
CA GLY A 12 -12.46 8.09 18.48
C GLY A 12 -11.26 7.31 17.97
N SER A 13 -10.43 7.96 17.15
CA SER A 13 -9.21 7.45 16.53
C SER A 13 -8.27 6.67 17.50
N PRO A 14 -7.39 5.78 17.01
CA PRO A 14 -6.42 5.06 17.85
C PRO A 14 -5.56 5.99 18.73
N ALA A 15 -5.25 7.21 18.24
CA ALA A 15 -4.54 8.24 18.99
C ALA A 15 -5.36 8.80 20.17
N GLU A 16 -6.68 8.96 20.00
CA GLU A 16 -7.60 9.34 21.08
C GLU A 16 -7.74 8.21 22.12
N SER A 17 -7.78 6.95 21.68
CA SER A 17 -7.84 5.78 22.57
C SER A 17 -6.57 5.60 23.41
N LEU A 18 -5.38 5.80 22.84
CA LEU A 18 -4.09 5.79 23.58
C LEU A 18 -3.97 6.98 24.54
N SER A 19 -4.42 8.17 24.12
CA SER A 19 -4.47 9.36 24.98
C SER A 19 -5.40 9.15 26.19
N LEU A 20 -6.55 8.50 25.99
CA LEU A 20 -7.48 8.10 27.06
C LEU A 20 -6.86 7.08 28.03
N LEU A 21 -6.07 6.11 27.54
CA LEU A 21 -5.39 5.12 28.39
C LEU A 21 -4.27 5.72 29.24
N VAL A 22 -3.53 6.69 28.69
CA VAL A 22 -2.51 7.46 29.42
C VAL A 22 -3.15 8.27 30.55
N GLN A 23 -4.36 8.82 30.33
CA GLN A 23 -5.13 9.58 31.32
C GLN A 23 -5.75 8.73 32.44
N GLN A 24 -5.97 7.42 32.22
CA GLN A 24 -6.58 6.51 33.22
C GLN A 24 -5.65 6.13 34.38
N GLY A 25 -4.36 6.49 34.31
CA GLY A 25 -3.40 6.37 35.41
C GLY A 25 -2.94 4.93 35.71
N GLY A 26 -1.71 4.59 35.32
CA GLY A 26 -1.11 3.28 35.61
C GLY A 26 -0.56 3.15 37.04
N ARG A 27 -0.12 1.95 37.42
CA ARG A 27 0.50 1.69 38.74
C ARG A 27 1.96 2.16 38.75
N ARG A 28 2.43 2.71 39.86
CA ARG A 28 3.87 3.02 40.00
C ARG A 28 4.69 1.73 40.02
N LEU A 29 5.92 1.81 39.50
CA LEU A 29 6.89 0.72 39.68
C LEU A 29 7.10 0.44 41.17
N PRO A 30 7.09 -0.84 41.61
CA PRO A 30 7.48 -1.21 42.96
C PRO A 30 8.88 -0.71 43.30
N ALA A 31 9.10 -0.28 44.55
CA ALA A 31 10.34 0.40 44.97
C ALA A 31 11.62 -0.37 44.62
N ALA A 32 11.64 -1.69 44.81
CA ALA A 32 12.80 -2.53 44.48
C ALA A 32 13.10 -2.61 42.96
N LEU A 33 12.07 -2.62 42.11
CA LEU A 33 12.24 -2.61 40.65
C LEU A 33 12.62 -1.21 40.15
N LEU A 34 12.02 -0.17 40.74
CA LEU A 34 12.36 1.21 40.48
C LEU A 34 13.83 1.50 40.79
N GLU A 35 14.31 1.05 41.95
CA GLU A 35 15.72 1.20 42.36
C GLU A 35 16.65 0.41 41.42
N ARG A 36 16.33 -0.86 41.12
CA ARG A 36 17.15 -1.71 40.25
C ARG A 36 17.23 -1.18 38.82
N LEU A 37 16.11 -0.77 38.22
CA LEU A 37 16.06 -0.20 36.87
C LEU A 37 16.69 1.19 36.83
N GLY A 38 16.40 2.04 37.81
CA GLY A 38 16.95 3.39 37.91
C GLY A 38 18.47 3.41 38.08
N GLN A 39 19.02 2.52 38.91
CA GLN A 39 20.48 2.35 39.04
C GLN A 39 21.13 1.79 37.77
N GLY A 40 20.46 0.86 37.08
CA GLY A 40 20.96 0.24 35.84
C GLY A 40 20.97 1.18 34.64
N LEU A 41 19.92 2.00 34.51
CA LEU A 41 19.70 2.93 33.39
C LEU A 41 20.17 4.37 33.68
N ARG A 42 20.59 4.66 34.93
CA ARG A 42 21.02 5.99 35.41
C ARG A 42 19.99 7.09 35.13
N ALA A 43 18.72 6.80 35.41
CA ALA A 43 17.60 7.72 35.18
C ALA A 43 16.61 7.69 36.34
N ASP A 44 15.91 8.81 36.56
CA ASP A 44 14.79 8.84 37.50
C ASP A 44 13.53 8.30 36.83
N LEU A 45 13.14 7.08 37.21
CA LEU A 45 11.96 6.38 36.70
C LEU A 45 10.73 6.55 37.60
N SER A 46 10.75 7.46 38.59
CA SER A 46 9.64 7.65 39.54
C SER A 46 8.34 8.10 38.86
N ALA A 47 8.46 8.71 37.68
CA ALA A 47 7.35 9.07 36.80
C ALA A 47 6.75 7.88 36.03
N VAL A 48 7.45 6.74 35.96
CA VAL A 48 7.00 5.57 35.19
C VAL A 48 5.71 4.99 35.76
N ARG A 49 4.78 4.65 34.87
CA ARG A 49 3.50 4.01 35.19
C ARG A 49 3.37 2.73 34.38
N ILE A 50 3.08 1.63 35.07
CA ILE A 50 2.89 0.31 34.50
C ILE A 50 1.39 0.02 34.38
N HIS A 51 0.97 -0.43 33.20
CA HIS A 51 -0.39 -0.83 32.90
C HIS A 51 -0.43 -2.31 32.51
N THR A 52 -1.27 -3.09 33.19
CA THR A 52 -1.42 -4.53 32.98
C THR A 52 -2.89 -4.97 32.94
N ASP A 53 -3.81 -4.02 32.82
CA ASP A 53 -5.24 -4.30 32.77
C ASP A 53 -5.72 -4.68 31.37
N ALA A 54 -7.00 -4.98 31.23
CA ALA A 54 -7.59 -5.39 29.95
C ALA A 54 -7.46 -4.31 28.87
N ALA A 55 -7.29 -3.04 29.25
CA ALA A 55 -7.15 -1.95 28.31
C ALA A 55 -5.70 -1.86 27.78
N ALA A 56 -4.72 -2.06 28.66
CA ALA A 56 -3.32 -2.28 28.30
C ALA A 56 -3.13 -3.52 27.44
N ASP A 57 -3.84 -4.62 27.74
CA ASP A 57 -3.81 -5.85 26.94
C ASP A 57 -4.33 -5.62 25.53
N ARG A 58 -5.45 -4.91 25.38
CA ARG A 58 -5.98 -4.54 24.06
C ARG A 58 -5.01 -3.66 23.28
N ALA A 59 -4.40 -2.67 23.94
CA ALA A 59 -3.43 -1.78 23.31
C ALA A 59 -2.14 -2.51 22.89
N ALA A 60 -1.60 -3.38 23.75
CA ALA A 60 -0.41 -4.18 23.44
C ALA A 60 -0.69 -5.16 22.30
N ARG A 61 -1.89 -5.76 22.26
CA ARG A 61 -2.33 -6.62 21.15
C ARG A 61 -2.53 -5.85 19.86
N SER A 62 -3.11 -4.65 19.89
CA SER A 62 -3.24 -3.81 18.69
C SER A 62 -1.89 -3.38 18.12
N LEU A 63 -0.86 -3.27 18.97
CA LEU A 63 0.52 -3.00 18.56
C LEU A 63 1.35 -4.28 18.34
N ARG A 64 0.74 -5.46 18.53
CA ARG A 64 1.37 -6.79 18.45
C ARG A 64 2.65 -6.94 19.28
N ALA A 65 2.69 -6.31 20.44
CA ALA A 65 3.82 -6.36 21.36
C ALA A 65 3.46 -7.10 22.65
N ASP A 66 4.46 -7.71 23.29
CA ASP A 66 4.31 -8.27 24.65
C ASP A 66 4.28 -7.16 25.70
N ALA A 67 5.00 -6.07 25.45
CA ALA A 67 4.92 -4.81 26.16
C ALA A 67 5.33 -3.67 25.23
N PHE A 68 4.97 -2.42 25.56
CA PHE A 68 5.48 -1.25 24.85
C PHE A 68 5.53 -0.02 25.77
N ALA A 69 6.50 0.87 25.53
CA ALA A 69 6.66 2.14 26.21
C ALA A 69 6.13 3.34 25.40
N CYS A 70 5.31 4.19 26.03
CA CYS A 70 4.78 5.43 25.45
C CYS A 70 4.87 6.56 26.49
N GLY A 71 5.79 7.50 26.28
CA GLY A 71 6.12 8.56 27.23
C GLY A 71 6.62 7.97 28.55
N SER A 72 6.00 8.33 29.66
CA SER A 72 6.28 7.76 30.98
C SER A 72 5.45 6.50 31.30
N HIS A 73 4.83 5.86 30.32
CA HIS A 73 3.93 4.72 30.54
C HIS A 73 4.46 3.46 29.85
N VAL A 74 4.38 2.32 30.52
CA VAL A 74 4.68 1.01 29.94
C VAL A 74 3.45 0.14 30.06
N PHE A 75 3.00 -0.40 28.93
CA PHE A 75 1.81 -1.22 28.82
C PHE A 75 2.21 -2.67 28.53
N PHE A 76 1.62 -3.63 29.23
CA PHE A 76 1.92 -5.05 29.06
C PHE A 76 0.70 -5.82 28.59
N ARG A 77 0.93 -6.79 27.72
CA ARG A 77 -0.03 -7.83 27.38
C ARG A 77 -0.36 -8.67 28.61
N THR A 78 -1.57 -9.22 28.67
CA THR A 78 -2.00 -10.10 29.77
C THR A 78 -1.02 -11.26 29.93
N GLY A 79 -0.44 -11.38 31.12
CA GLY A 79 0.53 -12.43 31.45
C GLY A 79 1.99 -12.11 31.09
N ALA A 80 2.29 -11.01 30.40
CA ALA A 80 3.65 -10.62 30.02
C ALA A 80 4.41 -9.88 31.13
N TYR A 81 3.71 -9.17 32.03
CA TYR A 81 4.35 -8.52 33.18
C TYR A 81 4.71 -9.54 34.27
N ARG A 82 5.93 -10.09 34.17
CA ARG A 82 6.50 -11.09 35.10
C ARG A 82 7.91 -10.69 35.55
N PRO A 83 8.06 -9.58 36.29
CA PRO A 83 9.36 -8.98 36.61
C PRO A 83 10.23 -9.83 37.56
N ASP A 84 9.67 -10.89 38.12
CA ASP A 84 10.32 -11.92 38.92
C ASP A 84 11.01 -13.01 38.07
N THR A 85 10.67 -13.10 36.78
CA THR A 85 11.33 -14.01 35.83
C THR A 85 12.40 -13.30 35.02
N THR A 86 13.44 -14.01 34.59
CA THR A 86 14.51 -13.43 33.74
C THR A 86 13.96 -12.81 32.45
N ALA A 87 13.05 -13.52 31.77
CA ALA A 87 12.45 -13.05 30.53
C ALA A 87 11.51 -11.85 30.75
N GLY A 88 10.64 -11.89 31.76
CA GLY A 88 9.74 -10.77 32.06
C GLY A 88 10.45 -9.55 32.65
N PHE A 89 11.57 -9.74 33.37
CA PHE A 89 12.43 -8.64 33.81
C PHE A 89 13.21 -8.03 32.65
N ARG A 90 13.73 -8.84 31.71
CA ARG A 90 14.37 -8.36 30.47
C ARG A 90 13.41 -7.49 29.67
N LEU A 91 12.18 -7.96 29.48
CA LEU A 91 11.12 -7.21 28.79
C LEU A 91 10.82 -5.88 29.50
N LEU A 92 10.65 -5.89 30.83
CA LEU A 92 10.47 -4.64 31.59
C LEU A 92 11.67 -3.69 31.49
N ALA A 93 12.89 -4.21 31.48
CA ALA A 93 14.11 -3.40 31.37
C ALA A 93 14.29 -2.81 29.96
N HIS A 94 13.92 -3.56 28.92
CA HIS A 94 13.88 -3.13 27.53
C HIS A 94 12.91 -1.95 27.37
N GLU A 95 11.67 -2.10 27.86
CA GLU A 95 10.69 -1.02 27.81
C GLU A 95 11.06 0.19 28.69
N ALA A 96 11.69 -0.03 29.85
CA ALA A 96 12.16 1.08 30.69
C ALA A 96 13.32 1.86 30.03
N ALA A 97 14.17 1.20 29.24
CA ALA A 97 15.21 1.86 28.46
C ALA A 97 14.60 2.79 27.40
N HIS A 98 13.53 2.34 26.74
CA HIS A 98 12.74 3.17 25.82
C HIS A 98 12.15 4.40 26.50
N VAL A 99 11.66 4.29 27.73
CA VAL A 99 11.17 5.45 28.49
C VAL A 99 12.28 6.48 28.77
N VAL A 100 13.49 6.04 29.13
CA VAL A 100 14.64 6.93 29.36
C VAL A 100 15.10 7.59 28.06
N GLN A 101 15.13 6.82 26.98
CA GLN A 101 15.47 7.29 25.65
C GLN A 101 14.48 8.37 25.17
N GLN A 102 13.18 8.14 25.34
CA GLN A 102 12.12 9.10 25.03
C GLN A 102 12.26 10.39 25.87
N ALA A 103 12.66 10.29 27.14
CA ALA A 103 12.92 11.46 27.99
C ALA A 103 14.17 12.24 27.60
N ARG A 104 15.26 11.57 27.21
CA ARG A 104 16.49 12.23 26.74
C ARG A 104 16.27 12.95 25.42
N ALA A 105 15.53 12.36 24.48
CA ALA A 105 15.11 13.01 23.24
C ALA A 105 14.34 14.31 23.53
N ALA A 106 13.43 14.28 24.52
CA ALA A 106 12.63 15.44 24.89
C ALA A 106 13.45 16.57 25.57
N GLU A 107 14.54 16.25 26.27
CA GLU A 107 15.41 17.24 26.95
C GLU A 107 16.49 17.84 26.03
N SER A 108 16.95 17.11 25.01
CA SER A 108 18.10 17.52 24.18
C SER A 108 17.76 17.92 22.73
N GLY A 109 16.51 17.77 22.29
CA GLY A 109 16.06 18.23 20.96
C GLY A 109 16.70 17.48 19.77
N VAL A 110 17.43 16.39 20.04
CA VAL A 110 18.06 15.51 19.04
C VAL A 110 17.14 14.30 18.82
N ALA A 111 16.81 14.01 17.56
CA ALA A 111 15.99 12.86 17.20
C ALA A 111 16.75 11.54 17.45
N LEU A 112 16.14 10.60 18.20
CA LEU A 112 16.70 9.26 18.37
C LEU A 112 16.43 8.39 17.12
N ALA A 113 17.46 7.68 16.66
CA ALA A 113 17.45 6.76 15.52
C ALA A 113 17.61 5.29 15.97
N ALA A 114 17.73 4.36 15.01
CA ALA A 114 17.92 2.89 15.16
C ALA A 114 19.08 2.40 16.08
N SER A 115 19.79 3.29 16.78
CA SER A 115 20.59 2.94 17.95
C SER A 115 19.70 2.62 19.17
N SER A 116 18.48 3.16 19.26
CA SER A 116 17.59 3.06 20.43
C SER A 116 17.18 1.62 20.79
N GLU A 117 16.74 0.81 19.82
CA GLU A 117 16.31 -0.59 20.06
C GLU A 117 17.48 -1.51 20.43
N ARG A 118 18.58 -1.41 19.67
CA ARG A 118 19.81 -2.17 19.98
C ARG A 118 20.41 -1.75 21.32
N ASP A 119 20.29 -0.47 21.68
CA ASP A 119 20.72 0.01 22.99
C ASP A 119 19.74 -0.37 24.10
N ALA A 120 18.44 -0.47 23.83
CA ALA A 120 17.42 -0.94 24.77
C ALA A 120 17.59 -2.45 25.05
N ASP A 121 17.83 -3.26 24.03
CA ASP A 121 18.21 -4.67 24.16
C ASP A 121 19.52 -4.84 24.92
N ARG A 122 20.56 -4.07 24.54
CA ARG A 122 21.84 -4.10 25.25
C ARG A 122 21.69 -3.69 26.71
N CYS A 123 20.89 -2.68 27.01
CA CYS A 123 20.60 -2.25 28.37
C CYS A 123 19.85 -3.36 29.13
N ALA A 124 18.80 -3.94 28.56
CA ALA A 124 18.05 -5.03 29.16
C ALA A 124 18.97 -6.22 29.51
N ASP A 125 19.93 -6.53 28.64
CA ASP A 125 20.85 -7.66 28.79
C ASP A 125 21.87 -7.43 29.88
N LEU A 126 22.37 -6.20 29.96
CA LEU A 126 23.25 -5.77 31.03
C LEU A 126 22.52 -5.79 32.37
N LEU A 127 21.27 -5.30 32.45
CA LEU A 127 20.48 -5.30 33.69
C LEU A 127 20.06 -6.70 34.15
N VAL A 128 19.78 -7.60 33.21
CA VAL A 128 19.55 -9.03 33.48
C VAL A 128 20.83 -9.68 34.03
N ALA A 129 22.00 -9.33 33.48
CA ALA A 129 23.30 -9.79 33.94
C ALA A 129 23.82 -9.06 35.21
N GLY A 130 23.03 -8.15 35.81
CA GLY A 130 23.42 -7.38 37.00
C GLY A 130 24.49 -6.31 36.76
N ARG A 131 24.73 -5.93 35.50
CA ARG A 131 25.71 -4.92 35.07
C ARG A 131 25.01 -3.60 34.73
N ARG A 132 25.76 -2.49 34.77
CA ARG A 132 25.27 -1.14 34.42
C ARG A 132 25.54 -0.82 32.95
N ALA A 133 24.65 -0.10 32.28
CA ALA A 133 24.91 0.47 30.95
C ALA A 133 25.96 1.60 31.03
N ALA A 134 26.90 1.65 30.07
CA ALA A 134 27.97 2.65 30.00
C ALA A 134 27.55 3.91 29.22
N ASP A 135 28.22 5.04 29.49
CA ASP A 135 27.96 6.36 28.90
C ASP A 135 28.56 6.46 27.47
N PRO A 136 27.90 7.09 26.47
CA PRO A 136 28.44 7.23 25.10
C PRO A 136 29.66 8.18 24.97
N SER A 137 30.28 8.60 26.06
CA SER A 137 31.28 9.70 26.10
C SER A 137 32.75 9.24 26.05
N THR A 138 33.06 8.12 25.37
CA THR A 138 34.46 7.67 25.21
C THR A 138 34.89 7.63 23.75
N ASP A 139 34.93 8.81 23.13
CA ASP A 139 35.75 9.07 21.95
C ASP A 139 36.81 10.14 22.32
N PRO A 140 38.14 9.89 22.18
CA PRO A 140 39.18 10.76 22.74
C PRO A 140 39.42 12.11 22.05
N CYS A 141 38.56 12.56 21.12
CA CYS A 141 38.89 13.70 20.23
C CYS A 141 37.95 14.92 20.24
N ALA A 142 36.96 15.03 21.12
CA ALA A 142 36.10 16.22 21.19
C ALA A 142 36.23 16.97 22.52
N GLY A 143 36.59 18.26 22.43
CA GLY A 143 36.79 19.15 23.56
C GLY A 143 35.54 19.45 24.38
N THR A 144 35.79 19.68 25.67
CA THR A 144 34.90 20.04 26.79
C THR A 144 33.82 21.10 26.51
N THR A 145 32.57 20.78 26.87
CA THR A 145 31.73 21.50 27.88
C THR A 145 30.69 20.54 28.46
N GLY A 146 30.65 20.41 29.80
CA GLY A 146 29.90 19.38 30.51
C GLY A 146 28.45 19.72 30.85
N THR A 147 27.62 18.68 31.01
CA THR A 147 26.48 18.64 31.94
C THR A 147 26.26 17.20 32.39
N THR A 148 26.68 16.86 33.60
CA THR A 148 26.35 15.59 34.28
C THR A 148 25.00 15.77 34.99
N GLY A 149 23.90 15.38 34.37
CA GLY A 149 22.56 15.43 34.97
C GLY A 149 21.76 14.15 34.69
N THR A 150 21.12 13.59 35.72
CA THR A 150 20.20 12.45 35.62
C THR A 150 18.95 12.85 34.84
N THR A 151 18.63 12.14 33.75
CA THR A 151 17.42 12.39 32.91
C THR A 151 16.12 12.20 33.70
N VAL A 152 15.15 13.11 33.54
CA VAL A 152 13.82 13.07 34.19
C VAL A 152 12.69 12.95 33.15
N VAL A 153 11.92 11.87 33.20
CA VAL A 153 10.86 11.57 32.21
C VAL A 153 9.57 12.37 32.47
N ARG A 154 8.97 13.01 31.44
CA ARG A 154 7.67 13.74 31.49
C ARG A 154 6.61 13.16 30.53
N PRO A 155 5.28 13.29 30.77
CA PRO A 155 4.24 12.57 30.02
C PRO A 155 3.69 13.30 28.75
N GLY A 156 3.52 12.56 27.63
CA GLY A 156 2.52 12.78 26.55
C GLY A 156 2.99 13.24 25.15
N LEU A 157 3.10 12.33 24.16
CA LEU A 157 3.18 12.60 22.71
C LEU A 157 2.67 11.40 21.86
N SER A 158 2.00 11.64 20.72
CA SER A 158 1.52 10.65 19.70
C SER A 158 2.11 10.94 18.29
N PRO A 159 2.18 9.95 17.35
CA PRO A 159 3.05 10.02 16.16
C PRO A 159 2.39 9.94 14.74
N VAL A 160 2.92 10.71 13.74
CA VAL A 160 2.60 10.87 12.29
C VAL A 160 3.85 10.65 11.40
N LEU A 161 3.78 10.13 10.12
CA LEU A 161 4.70 9.67 8.95
C LEU A 161 5.96 10.46 8.44
N GLN A 162 7.04 9.90 7.80
CA GLN A 162 7.94 10.71 6.91
C GLN A 162 8.51 10.10 5.59
N ARG A 163 8.49 10.95 4.53
CA ARG A 163 9.51 11.33 3.49
C ARG A 163 9.28 10.96 1.99
N HIS A 164 8.76 11.91 1.21
CA HIS A 164 9.49 12.68 0.18
C HIS A 164 9.24 14.17 0.49
N VAL A 165 10.28 14.97 0.55
CA VAL A 165 10.25 16.35 1.06
C VAL A 165 10.86 17.19 -0.05
N SER A 166 10.06 17.84 -0.88
CA SER A 166 10.51 18.55 -2.09
C SER A 166 10.80 20.04 -1.86
N PHE A 167 11.05 20.44 -0.61
CA PHE A 167 11.17 21.87 -0.27
C PHE A 167 12.45 22.48 -0.83
N GLU A 168 13.52 21.70 -0.95
CA GLU A 168 14.78 22.04 -1.61
C GLU A 168 14.54 22.39 -3.07
N HIS A 169 13.79 21.58 -3.82
CA HIS A 169 13.41 21.89 -5.21
C HIS A 169 12.69 23.22 -5.30
N ARG A 170 11.75 23.46 -4.36
CA ARG A 170 11.02 24.71 -4.29
C ARG A 170 11.94 25.90 -4.08
N VAL A 171 12.82 25.84 -3.08
CA VAL A 171 13.71 26.98 -2.79
C VAL A 171 14.83 27.13 -3.83
N LEU A 172 15.28 26.05 -4.47
CA LEU A 172 16.22 26.09 -5.59
C LEU A 172 15.62 26.80 -6.81
N GLY A 173 14.31 26.67 -7.03
CA GLY A 173 13.59 27.41 -8.07
C GLY A 173 13.25 28.85 -7.69
N ASP A 174 13.06 29.14 -6.40
CA ASP A 174 12.60 30.45 -5.91
C ASP A 174 13.73 31.42 -5.49
N LEU A 175 14.95 30.93 -5.23
CA LEU A 175 16.06 31.73 -4.68
C LEU A 175 17.29 31.77 -5.59
N ALA A 176 17.99 32.90 -5.55
CA ALA A 176 19.31 33.05 -6.17
C ALA A 176 20.37 32.20 -5.45
N THR A 177 21.44 31.84 -6.16
CA THR A 177 22.52 30.97 -5.64
C THR A 177 23.15 31.53 -4.37
N ASP A 178 23.44 32.83 -4.32
CA ASP A 178 24.03 33.46 -3.14
C ASP A 178 23.11 33.41 -1.92
N ASP A 179 21.79 33.48 -2.13
CA ASP A 179 20.80 33.39 -1.06
C ASP A 179 20.66 31.95 -0.55
N LEU A 180 20.73 30.95 -1.44
CA LEU A 180 20.77 29.53 -1.07
C LEU A 180 22.01 29.19 -0.24
N VAL A 181 23.18 29.68 -0.66
CA VAL A 181 24.43 29.54 0.11
C VAL A 181 24.32 30.27 1.45
N ALA A 182 23.65 31.43 1.51
CA ALA A 182 23.49 32.19 2.74
C ALA A 182 22.55 31.55 3.76
N ILE A 183 21.53 30.79 3.32
CA ILE A 183 20.61 30.08 4.24
C ILE A 183 21.15 28.74 4.73
N SER A 184 22.11 28.16 4.01
CA SER A 184 22.88 26.99 4.43
C SER A 184 23.71 27.29 5.70
N PRO A 185 23.82 26.35 6.66
CA PRO A 185 24.58 26.54 7.91
C PRO A 185 26.10 26.69 7.71
N LEU A 186 26.60 26.62 6.46
CA LEU A 186 28.03 26.52 6.12
C LEU A 186 28.63 27.75 5.44
N GLY A 187 27.86 28.84 5.28
CA GLY A 187 28.38 30.05 4.64
C GLY A 187 29.70 30.49 5.28
N ALA A 188 30.77 30.59 4.47
CA ALA A 188 32.10 30.99 4.92
C ALA A 188 32.03 32.31 5.71
N GLY A 189 32.16 32.22 7.03
CA GLY A 189 31.95 33.34 7.95
C GLY A 189 30.62 33.32 8.70
N ALA A 190 30.31 32.21 9.39
CA ALA A 190 29.15 32.02 10.28
C ALA A 190 28.97 33.08 11.41
N ALA A 191 29.78 34.13 11.46
CA ALA A 191 29.61 35.30 12.31
C ALA A 191 29.12 36.58 11.57
N ALA A 192 29.03 36.60 10.23
CA ALA A 192 28.87 37.84 9.46
C ALA A 192 27.50 38.09 8.79
N SER A 193 26.50 37.21 8.88
CA SER A 193 25.26 37.35 8.09
C SER A 193 23.95 36.96 8.78
N GLY A 194 23.90 36.97 10.13
CA GLY A 194 22.67 36.63 10.87
C GLY A 194 21.41 37.38 10.38
N GLY A 195 21.55 38.66 10.02
CA GLY A 195 20.44 39.46 9.47
C GLY A 195 19.94 38.98 8.09
N ARG A 196 20.84 38.84 7.10
CA ARG A 196 20.47 38.45 5.72
C ARG A 196 19.88 37.03 5.68
N ARG A 197 20.50 36.07 6.38
CA ARG A 197 19.99 34.70 6.47
C ARG A 197 18.58 34.65 7.04
N GLN A 198 18.37 35.30 8.18
CA GLN A 198 17.06 35.33 8.85
C GLN A 198 16.03 36.07 7.98
N GLU A 199 16.41 37.14 7.30
CA GLU A 199 15.53 37.86 6.39
C GLU A 199 15.04 37.00 5.21
N ILE A 200 15.93 36.23 4.57
CA ILE A 200 15.57 35.33 3.46
C ILE A 200 14.60 34.26 3.97
N LEU A 201 14.93 33.60 5.08
CA LEU A 201 14.08 32.56 5.69
C LEU A 201 12.72 33.13 6.11
N ASP A 202 12.70 34.29 6.77
CA ASP A 202 11.47 34.99 7.17
C ASP A 202 10.57 35.30 5.97
N ARG A 203 11.14 35.74 4.84
CA ARG A 203 10.37 36.02 3.62
C ARG A 203 9.82 34.75 3.00
N GLN A 204 10.61 33.69 2.91
CA GLN A 204 10.17 32.40 2.36
C GLN A 204 9.11 31.70 3.22
N ILE A 205 9.22 31.82 4.55
CA ILE A 205 8.19 31.36 5.48
C ILE A 205 6.90 32.16 5.25
N ARG A 206 6.97 33.51 5.28
CA ARG A 206 5.81 34.39 5.01
C ARG A 206 5.15 34.12 3.66
N LEU A 207 5.93 33.77 2.65
CA LEU A 207 5.42 33.38 1.33
C LEU A 207 4.50 32.17 1.46
N CYS A 208 4.96 31.08 2.10
CA CYS A 208 4.12 29.90 2.33
C CYS A 208 2.87 30.23 3.15
N GLU A 209 2.98 31.11 4.15
CA GLU A 209 1.86 31.52 5.01
C GLU A 209 0.70 32.17 4.26
N LEU A 210 0.95 32.81 3.10
CA LEU A 210 -0.12 33.40 2.29
C LEU A 210 -1.22 32.39 1.96
N TRP A 211 -0.85 31.13 1.73
CA TRP A 211 -1.75 30.05 1.30
C TRP A 211 -2.24 29.15 2.45
N ARG A 212 -1.91 29.46 3.71
CA ARG A 212 -2.19 28.56 4.85
C ARG A 212 -3.68 28.30 5.03
N ASP A 213 -4.48 29.36 5.08
CA ASP A 213 -5.87 29.30 5.54
C ASP A 213 -6.87 29.14 4.39
N ASP A 214 -6.67 29.89 3.30
CA ASP A 214 -7.46 29.76 2.08
C ASP A 214 -6.58 30.01 0.85
N PRO A 215 -6.10 28.95 0.18
CA PRO A 215 -5.19 29.12 -0.94
C PRO A 215 -5.86 29.64 -2.21
N ALA A 216 -7.21 29.62 -2.29
CA ALA A 216 -7.94 30.06 -3.48
C ALA A 216 -8.02 31.61 -3.59
N VAL A 217 -7.81 32.33 -2.49
CA VAL A 217 -7.90 33.81 -2.47
C VAL A 217 -6.55 34.51 -2.67
N VAL A 218 -5.45 33.75 -2.73
CA VAL A 218 -4.10 34.32 -2.88
C VAL A 218 -3.89 34.82 -4.31
N THR A 219 -3.37 36.05 -4.42
CA THR A 219 -3.12 36.75 -5.67
C THR A 219 -1.63 36.91 -5.96
N GLU A 220 -1.28 37.05 -7.24
CA GLU A 220 0.11 37.34 -7.67
C GLU A 220 0.64 38.65 -7.07
N GLU A 221 -0.23 39.62 -6.78
CA GLU A 221 0.16 40.86 -6.13
C GLU A 221 0.61 40.63 -4.68
N GLN A 222 -0.06 39.75 -3.95
CA GLN A 222 0.36 39.37 -2.59
C GLN A 222 1.70 38.65 -2.63
N VAL A 223 1.89 37.71 -3.57
CA VAL A 223 3.18 37.03 -3.76
C VAL A 223 4.30 38.03 -4.06
N ARG A 224 4.09 38.96 -5.01
CA ARG A 224 5.07 39.98 -5.40
C ARG A 224 5.42 40.95 -4.28
N LYS A 225 4.47 41.26 -3.38
CA LYS A 225 4.73 42.09 -2.19
C LYS A 225 5.68 41.42 -1.20
N VAL A 226 5.65 40.09 -1.11
CA VAL A 226 6.53 39.32 -0.20
C VAL A 226 7.87 39.00 -0.88
N CYS A 227 7.82 38.48 -2.12
CA CYS A 227 8.98 38.04 -2.89
C CYS A 227 8.87 38.55 -4.35
N PRO A 228 9.33 39.78 -4.65
CA PRO A 228 9.15 40.41 -5.97
C PRO A 228 9.93 39.76 -7.12
N TRP A 229 10.92 38.92 -6.82
CA TRP A 229 11.73 38.20 -7.81
C TRP A 229 11.13 36.85 -8.23
N ILE A 230 10.17 36.32 -7.46
CA ILE A 230 9.59 35.00 -7.75
C ILE A 230 8.69 35.09 -8.98
N ARG A 231 8.95 34.18 -9.92
CA ARG A 231 8.07 33.95 -11.07
C ARG A 231 6.86 33.16 -10.61
N THR A 232 5.66 33.65 -10.93
CA THR A 232 4.40 32.94 -10.70
C THR A 232 3.85 32.38 -12.01
N LEU A 233 3.22 31.22 -11.93
CA LEU A 233 2.58 30.52 -13.04
C LEU A 233 1.13 30.17 -12.68
N ARG A 234 0.31 29.99 -13.72
CA ARG A 234 -1.09 29.54 -13.62
C ARG A 234 -1.18 28.16 -14.26
N LEU A 235 -1.51 27.15 -13.47
CA LEU A 235 -1.50 25.74 -13.85
C LEU A 235 -2.93 25.19 -14.02
N GLY A 236 -3.07 24.13 -14.80
CA GLY A 236 -4.35 23.47 -15.04
C GLY A 236 -5.39 24.32 -15.80
N PRO A 237 -6.55 23.72 -16.11
CA PRO A 237 -7.67 24.44 -16.72
C PRO A 237 -8.25 25.50 -15.77
N ASP A 238 -8.15 25.28 -14.45
CA ASP A 238 -8.68 26.18 -13.41
C ASP A 238 -7.72 27.33 -13.05
N ARG A 239 -6.57 27.44 -13.72
CA ARG A 239 -5.57 28.51 -13.53
C ARG A 239 -5.13 28.66 -12.06
N VAL A 240 -4.83 27.55 -11.41
CA VAL A 240 -4.31 27.49 -10.03
C VAL A 240 -2.97 28.24 -9.96
N LEU A 241 -2.84 29.17 -9.02
CA LEU A 241 -1.62 29.95 -8.83
C LEU A 241 -0.53 29.11 -8.17
N ALA A 242 0.66 29.08 -8.76
CA ALA A 242 1.86 28.46 -8.20
C ALA A 242 3.10 29.34 -8.39
N THR A 243 4.12 29.18 -7.55
CA THR A 243 5.47 29.72 -7.81
C THR A 243 6.24 28.83 -8.77
N TYR A 244 7.29 29.35 -9.41
CA TYR A 244 8.20 28.54 -10.23
C TYR A 244 8.85 27.43 -9.40
N GLY A 245 9.29 27.72 -8.18
CA GLY A 245 9.75 26.68 -7.25
C GLY A 245 8.71 25.60 -6.95
N GLU A 246 7.44 25.96 -6.79
CA GLU A 246 6.37 24.96 -6.60
C GLU A 246 6.23 24.07 -7.84
N VAL A 247 6.40 24.61 -9.05
CA VAL A 247 6.44 23.82 -10.28
C VAL A 247 7.62 22.85 -10.31
N ASN A 248 8.79 23.23 -9.78
CA ASN A 248 9.94 22.33 -9.65
C ASN A 248 9.70 21.17 -8.68
N ALA A 249 8.76 21.28 -7.74
CA ALA A 249 8.45 20.23 -6.78
C ALA A 249 7.33 19.27 -7.26
N LEU A 250 6.51 19.69 -8.23
CA LEU A 250 5.40 18.87 -8.73
C LEU A 250 5.78 17.54 -9.42
N PRO A 251 6.96 17.36 -10.04
CA PRO A 251 7.31 16.09 -10.68
C PRO A 251 7.41 14.90 -9.72
N ASP A 252 7.61 15.14 -8.41
CA ASP A 252 7.52 14.08 -7.38
C ASP A 252 6.11 13.48 -7.27
N TYR A 253 5.10 14.22 -7.72
CA TYR A 253 3.69 13.87 -7.59
C TYR A 253 3.05 13.54 -8.94
N LEU A 254 3.66 13.95 -10.05
CA LEU A 254 3.05 13.96 -11.38
C LEU A 254 3.91 13.26 -12.42
N ALA A 255 3.27 12.38 -13.20
CA ALA A 255 3.90 11.55 -14.21
C ALA A 255 4.73 12.31 -15.25
N ASN A 256 4.19 13.41 -15.78
CA ASN A 256 4.74 14.11 -16.93
C ASN A 256 4.38 15.60 -16.95
N ALA A 257 5.15 16.40 -17.70
CA ALA A 257 4.92 17.84 -17.81
C ALA A 257 3.50 18.20 -18.32
N PRO A 258 2.90 17.51 -19.30
CA PRO A 258 1.51 17.78 -19.69
C PRO A 258 0.49 17.69 -18.55
N ALA A 259 0.70 16.84 -17.53
CA ALA A 259 -0.20 16.73 -16.39
C ALA A 259 -0.36 18.06 -15.63
N LEU A 260 0.68 18.91 -15.61
CA LEU A 260 0.64 20.26 -15.00
C LEU A 260 -0.39 21.19 -15.66
N GLU A 261 -0.75 20.89 -16.91
CA GLU A 261 -1.67 21.70 -17.71
C GLU A 261 -3.09 21.13 -17.75
N SER A 262 -3.24 19.83 -17.50
CA SER A 262 -4.53 19.12 -17.64
C SER A 262 -5.25 18.83 -16.34
N LEU A 263 -4.54 18.76 -15.21
CA LEU A 263 -5.16 18.44 -13.92
C LEU A 263 -6.01 19.59 -13.39
N ASP A 264 -7.21 19.27 -12.90
CA ASP A 264 -8.13 20.23 -12.29
C ASP A 264 -7.66 20.70 -10.90
N GLU A 265 -8.33 21.73 -10.37
CA GLU A 265 -8.08 22.30 -9.05
C GLU A 265 -8.16 21.25 -7.93
N GLY A 266 -9.08 20.29 -8.03
CA GLY A 266 -9.30 19.24 -7.03
C GLY A 266 -8.09 18.32 -6.84
N HIS A 267 -7.26 18.16 -7.87
CA HIS A 267 -6.01 17.39 -7.80
C HIS A 267 -4.79 18.29 -7.53
N LEU A 268 -4.66 19.39 -8.28
CA LEU A 268 -3.48 20.26 -8.19
C LEU A 268 -3.37 20.97 -6.84
N LEU A 269 -4.48 21.51 -6.34
CA LEU A 269 -4.46 22.37 -5.16
C LEU A 269 -4.05 21.59 -3.90
N PRO A 270 -4.57 20.38 -3.61
CA PRO A 270 -4.13 19.63 -2.45
C PRO A 270 -2.65 19.23 -2.49
N ILE A 271 -2.13 18.88 -3.66
CA ILE A 271 -0.70 18.57 -3.85
C ILE A 271 0.16 19.81 -3.60
N LEU A 272 -0.20 20.95 -4.18
CA LEU A 272 0.50 22.22 -3.95
C LEU A 272 0.46 22.63 -2.47
N GLN A 273 -0.66 22.39 -1.79
CA GLN A 273 -0.76 22.66 -0.35
C GLN A 273 0.14 21.75 0.48
N THR A 274 0.32 20.48 0.09
CA THR A 274 1.32 19.60 0.71
C THR A 274 2.74 20.16 0.53
N ILE A 275 3.10 20.62 -0.68
CA ILE A 275 4.41 21.24 -0.96
C ILE A 275 4.61 22.52 -0.11
N ARG A 276 3.58 23.38 -0.01
CA ARG A 276 3.62 24.63 0.78
C ARG A 276 3.74 24.38 2.27
N GLN A 277 2.99 23.40 2.78
CA GLN A 277 3.02 22.96 4.16
C GLN A 277 4.41 22.46 4.54
N GLU A 278 4.96 21.54 3.75
CA GLU A 278 6.30 21.00 3.97
C GLU A 278 7.36 22.09 3.82
N GLY A 279 7.22 22.97 2.83
CA GLY A 279 8.07 24.15 2.68
C GLY A 279 8.07 25.03 3.93
N TYR A 280 6.91 25.33 4.49
CA TYR A 280 6.76 26.12 5.72
C TYR A 280 7.42 25.43 6.92
N ASN A 281 7.16 24.14 7.13
CA ASN A 281 7.69 23.39 8.27
C ASN A 281 9.22 23.25 8.21
N ASN A 282 9.76 22.87 7.04
CA ASN A 282 11.20 22.69 6.84
C ASN A 282 11.98 24.02 6.93
N LEU A 283 11.44 25.11 6.36
CA LEU A 283 12.05 26.44 6.48
C LEU A 283 12.01 26.97 7.91
N SER A 284 10.91 26.74 8.63
CA SER A 284 10.80 27.11 10.05
C SER A 284 11.81 26.34 10.90
N ARG A 285 12.01 25.05 10.61
CA ARG A 285 13.05 24.22 11.24
C ARG A 285 14.45 24.74 10.93
N LEU A 286 14.74 25.07 9.68
CA LEU A 286 16.03 25.64 9.26
C LEU A 286 16.29 27.01 9.92
N ARG A 287 15.23 27.79 10.16
CA ARG A 287 15.31 29.12 10.78
C ARG A 287 15.55 29.08 12.28
N SER A 288 14.79 28.25 13.00
CA SER A 288 14.66 28.30 14.46
C SER A 288 15.07 27.03 15.19
N GLY A 289 15.35 25.94 14.47
CA GLY A 289 15.54 24.59 15.02
C GLY A 289 14.24 23.89 15.43
N ALA A 290 13.14 24.61 15.60
CA ALA A 290 11.84 24.06 15.96
C ALA A 290 11.02 23.69 14.73
N ASP A 291 10.35 22.53 14.78
CA ASP A 291 9.37 22.13 13.78
C ASP A 291 7.96 22.53 14.23
N PRO A 292 7.28 23.47 13.52
CA PRO A 292 5.96 23.91 13.90
C PRO A 292 4.87 22.85 13.67
N ARG A 293 5.12 21.81 12.84
CA ARG A 293 4.13 20.81 12.40
C ARG A 293 2.79 21.46 12.00
N ALA A 294 2.85 22.55 11.24
CA ALA A 294 1.66 23.29 10.83
C ALA A 294 0.92 22.51 9.75
N PHE A 295 -0.40 22.40 9.87
CA PHE A 295 -1.28 21.79 8.87
C PHE A 295 -1.98 22.88 8.05
N PHE A 296 -1.87 22.80 6.73
CA PHE A 296 -2.42 23.79 5.82
C PHE A 296 -3.79 23.35 5.33
N ALA A 297 -4.71 24.31 5.17
CA ALA A 297 -6.04 24.03 4.64
C ALA A 297 -5.94 23.41 3.24
N ARG A 298 -6.79 22.40 3.00
CA ARG A 298 -6.85 21.61 1.75
C ARG A 298 -5.58 20.85 1.40
N SER A 299 -4.60 20.71 2.29
CA SER A 299 -3.46 19.80 2.07
C SER A 299 -3.95 18.38 1.85
N ALA A 300 -3.34 17.66 0.91
CA ALA A 300 -3.66 16.25 0.67
C ALA A 300 -3.38 15.37 1.90
N SER A 301 -2.54 15.85 2.83
CA SER A 301 -2.09 15.08 3.98
C SER A 301 -1.54 15.92 5.15
N PRO A 302 -1.61 15.41 6.39
CA PRO A 302 -1.16 16.10 7.60
C PRO A 302 0.36 16.22 7.72
N PRO A 303 0.90 17.07 8.62
CA PRO A 303 2.33 17.30 8.80
C PRO A 303 3.00 16.13 9.52
N TYR A 304 4.21 15.78 9.08
CA TYR A 304 4.79 14.44 9.10
C TYR A 304 5.99 14.26 10.09
N ASP A 305 6.20 13.08 10.71
CA ASP A 305 7.41 12.55 11.43
C ASP A 305 7.69 11.01 11.20
N PHE A 306 8.88 10.42 11.42
CA PHE A 306 9.16 8.93 11.47
C PHE A 306 9.89 8.17 10.33
N GLU A 307 10.46 7.04 10.80
CA GLU A 307 11.26 5.95 10.23
C GLU A 307 10.68 5.12 9.06
N MET A 308 11.62 4.42 8.40
CA MET A 308 11.62 3.75 7.09
C MET A 308 10.50 2.73 6.78
N VAL A 309 10.13 1.84 7.71
CA VAL A 309 9.14 0.76 7.44
C VAL A 309 7.70 1.27 7.43
N THR A 310 7.44 2.38 8.13
CA THR A 310 6.13 3.03 8.16
C THR A 310 5.85 3.86 6.90
N ARG A 311 6.81 3.92 5.96
CA ARG A 311 6.69 4.68 4.71
C ARG A 311 5.66 4.00 3.81
N LEU A 312 5.89 2.82 3.24
CA LEU A 312 4.98 2.17 2.27
C LEU A 312 3.50 2.05 2.70
N VAL A 313 3.23 1.91 3.99
CA VAL A 313 1.89 1.67 4.56
C VAL A 313 1.02 2.92 4.69
N LYS A 314 1.59 4.13 4.69
CA LYS A 314 0.86 5.36 5.06
C LYS A 314 0.75 6.38 3.89
N TRP A 315 0.73 5.89 2.65
CA TRP A 315 0.66 6.73 1.44
C TRP A 315 -0.77 6.82 0.91
N ASP A 316 -1.73 6.27 1.66
CA ASP A 316 -3.09 6.03 1.19
C ASP A 316 -3.83 7.33 0.86
N GLU A 317 -3.56 8.45 1.53
CA GLU A 317 -4.25 9.72 1.28
C GLU A 317 -3.90 10.31 -0.10
N LEU A 318 -2.61 10.34 -0.46
CA LEU A 318 -2.16 10.85 -1.75
C LEU A 318 -2.41 9.85 -2.88
N ASP A 319 -2.25 8.56 -2.58
CA ASP A 319 -2.63 7.48 -3.50
C ASP A 319 -4.14 7.45 -3.75
N GLU A 320 -4.96 7.82 -2.76
CA GLU A 320 -6.41 8.01 -2.89
C GLU A 320 -6.78 9.24 -3.70
N LEU A 321 -6.11 10.37 -3.43
CA LEU A 321 -6.30 11.60 -4.19
C LEU A 321 -6.02 11.39 -5.67
N THR A 322 -4.99 10.60 -6.00
CA THR A 322 -4.53 10.38 -7.38
C THR A 322 -5.06 9.08 -8.01
N ARG A 323 -5.95 8.36 -7.32
CA ARG A 323 -6.36 6.99 -7.70
C ARG A 323 -7.05 6.91 -9.05
N ASP A 324 -7.66 7.99 -9.53
CA ASP A 324 -8.37 8.04 -10.81
C ASP A 324 -7.53 8.60 -11.96
N LEU A 325 -6.25 8.90 -11.71
CA LEU A 325 -5.34 9.44 -12.72
C LEU A 325 -4.75 8.34 -13.62
N GLY A 326 -4.54 8.68 -14.89
CA GLY A 326 -3.95 7.79 -15.89
C GLY A 326 -4.93 6.75 -16.45
N VAL A 327 -4.49 6.05 -17.50
CA VAL A 327 -5.30 4.98 -18.09
C VAL A 327 -5.31 3.79 -17.14
N LEU A 328 -6.49 3.20 -16.90
CA LEU A 328 -6.66 2.13 -15.92
C LEU A 328 -6.17 2.49 -14.50
N ARG A 329 -6.11 3.78 -14.15
CA ARG A 329 -5.62 4.26 -12.85
C ARG A 329 -4.13 4.06 -12.65
N GLU A 330 -3.35 3.92 -13.72
CA GLU A 330 -1.92 3.61 -13.63
C GLU A 330 -1.05 4.74 -13.08
N ASP A 331 -1.49 6.02 -13.17
CA ASP A 331 -0.74 7.20 -12.72
C ASP A 331 -1.12 7.65 -11.29
N HIS A 332 -1.70 6.75 -10.51
CA HIS A 332 -1.80 6.92 -9.06
C HIS A 332 -0.40 6.97 -8.42
N PHE A 333 -0.29 7.62 -7.27
CA PHE A 333 1.00 7.94 -6.65
C PHE A 333 1.92 6.73 -6.45
N ARG A 334 1.40 5.59 -5.97
CA ARG A 334 2.20 4.35 -5.85
C ARG A 334 2.64 3.78 -7.19
N GLY A 335 1.82 3.90 -8.24
CA GLY A 335 2.19 3.54 -9.61
C GLY A 335 3.37 4.37 -10.11
N LEU A 336 3.37 5.68 -9.82
CA LEU A 336 4.47 6.58 -10.17
C LEU A 336 5.78 6.20 -9.46
N LEU A 337 5.73 5.93 -8.15
CA LEU A 337 6.92 5.46 -7.42
C LEU A 337 7.54 4.21 -8.00
N ALA A 338 6.70 3.26 -8.42
CA ALA A 338 7.17 2.03 -9.03
C ALA A 338 8.00 2.32 -10.29
N ARG A 339 7.67 3.42 -10.99
CA ARG A 339 8.27 3.82 -12.25
C ARG A 339 9.30 4.95 -12.16
N ASN A 340 9.51 5.55 -10.99
CA ASN A 340 10.28 6.79 -10.78
C ASN A 340 11.82 6.66 -10.96
N ALA A 341 12.31 5.69 -11.74
CA ALA A 341 13.74 5.62 -12.04
C ALA A 341 14.24 6.88 -12.78
N CYS A 342 13.36 7.64 -13.42
CA CYS A 342 13.66 8.92 -14.05
C CYS A 342 14.25 10.00 -13.12
N HIS A 343 14.20 9.85 -11.80
CA HIS A 343 14.88 10.76 -10.85
C HIS A 343 16.36 10.40 -10.65
N PHE A 344 16.73 9.16 -10.97
CA PHE A 344 18.07 8.63 -10.72
C PHE A 344 18.96 8.76 -11.95
N ALA A 345 20.24 9.06 -11.76
CA ALA A 345 21.24 9.02 -12.83
C ALA A 345 21.40 7.58 -13.35
N PRO A 346 21.42 7.38 -14.68
CA PRO A 346 21.53 8.40 -15.72
C PRO A 346 20.19 8.86 -16.31
N PHE A 347 19.06 8.34 -15.83
CA PHE A 347 17.73 8.62 -16.41
C PHE A 347 17.27 10.07 -16.17
N SER A 348 17.59 10.66 -15.01
CA SER A 348 17.31 12.08 -14.73
C SER A 348 17.99 13.02 -15.72
N TRP A 349 19.14 12.63 -16.23
CA TRP A 349 19.88 13.38 -17.23
C TRP A 349 19.10 13.48 -18.54
N TYR A 350 18.58 12.34 -19.01
CA TYR A 350 17.73 12.27 -20.20
C TYR A 350 16.39 12.98 -19.99
N ARG A 351 15.77 12.79 -18.82
CA ARG A 351 14.46 13.36 -18.48
C ARG A 351 14.51 14.88 -18.42
N TRP A 352 15.57 15.43 -17.83
CA TRP A 352 15.86 16.86 -17.89
C TRP A 352 16.05 17.33 -19.33
N GLU A 353 16.95 16.72 -20.10
CA GLU A 353 17.29 17.19 -21.44
C GLU A 353 16.07 17.20 -22.37
N THR A 354 15.29 16.11 -22.37
CA THR A 354 14.06 16.00 -23.17
C THR A 354 13.06 17.10 -22.80
N SER A 355 12.82 17.31 -21.51
CA SER A 355 11.86 18.33 -21.04
C SER A 355 12.35 19.76 -21.29
N HIS A 356 13.65 20.00 -21.13
CA HIS A 356 14.28 21.29 -21.40
C HIS A 356 14.25 21.65 -22.88
N LEU A 357 14.46 20.69 -23.78
CA LEU A 357 14.33 20.90 -25.23
C LEU A 357 12.90 21.27 -25.63
N ILE A 358 11.88 20.66 -25.01
CA ILE A 358 10.48 21.06 -25.23
C ILE A 358 10.24 22.49 -24.73
N ALA A 359 10.73 22.83 -23.54
CA ALA A 359 10.64 24.19 -23.00
C ALA A 359 11.29 25.22 -23.94
N ARG A 360 12.45 24.88 -24.49
CA ARG A 360 13.20 25.68 -25.47
C ARG A 360 12.40 25.91 -26.74
N ASP A 361 11.80 24.85 -27.29
CA ASP A 361 11.03 24.93 -28.53
C ASP A 361 9.73 25.73 -28.33
N LEU A 362 9.07 25.58 -27.17
CA LEU A 362 7.94 26.42 -26.77
C LEU A 362 8.35 27.89 -26.61
N ALA A 363 9.50 28.16 -26.01
CA ALA A 363 10.05 29.51 -25.87
C ALA A 363 10.32 30.15 -27.24
N GLY A 364 10.89 29.40 -28.19
CA GLY A 364 11.16 29.89 -29.54
C GLY A 364 9.86 30.21 -30.29
N GLN A 365 8.84 29.36 -30.15
CA GLN A 365 7.51 29.63 -30.70
C GLN A 365 6.87 30.86 -30.05
N ALA A 366 6.97 31.00 -28.72
CA ALA A 366 6.47 32.16 -27.99
C ALA A 366 7.11 33.47 -28.46
N HIS A 367 8.42 33.46 -28.71
CA HIS A 367 9.12 34.61 -29.28
C HIS A 367 8.62 34.95 -30.69
N ALA A 368 8.55 33.93 -31.55
CA ALA A 368 8.16 34.11 -32.95
C ALA A 368 6.71 34.62 -33.12
N THR A 369 5.80 34.25 -32.21
CA THR A 369 4.38 34.62 -32.29
C THR A 369 4.00 35.77 -31.35
N GLY A 370 4.82 36.06 -30.34
CA GLY A 370 4.48 36.98 -29.25
C GLY A 370 3.41 36.42 -28.31
N ASP A 371 3.15 35.11 -28.30
CA ASP A 371 2.09 34.48 -27.51
C ASP A 371 2.50 34.28 -26.04
N PRO A 372 1.87 34.99 -25.09
CA PRO A 372 2.17 34.85 -23.66
C PRO A 372 1.80 33.48 -23.08
N GLU A 373 0.85 32.76 -23.67
CA GLU A 373 0.46 31.43 -23.22
C GLU A 373 1.55 30.40 -23.57
N LEU A 374 2.15 30.50 -24.77
CA LEU A 374 3.32 29.70 -25.13
C LEU A 374 4.52 30.01 -24.22
N ALA A 375 4.72 31.28 -23.86
CA ALA A 375 5.77 31.65 -22.90
C ALA A 375 5.52 31.05 -21.52
N ARG A 376 4.27 31.06 -21.02
CA ARG A 376 3.90 30.43 -19.74
C ARG A 376 4.13 28.90 -19.78
N ARG A 377 3.74 28.24 -20.88
CA ARG A 377 3.97 26.81 -21.08
C ARG A 377 5.46 26.47 -21.15
N ALA A 378 6.26 27.30 -21.81
CA ALA A 378 7.72 27.15 -21.83
C ALA A 378 8.30 27.17 -20.40
N TRP A 379 7.87 28.11 -19.56
CA TRP A 379 8.26 28.14 -18.15
C TRP A 379 7.73 26.96 -17.33
N THR A 380 6.54 26.45 -17.63
CA THR A 380 5.99 25.28 -16.94
C THR A 380 6.82 24.03 -17.24
N PHE A 381 7.18 23.81 -18.51
CA PHE A 381 8.08 22.71 -18.91
C PHE A 381 9.51 22.91 -18.41
N ALA A 382 9.99 24.16 -18.32
CA ALA A 382 11.30 24.46 -17.73
C ALA A 382 11.34 24.09 -16.24
N GLY A 383 10.30 24.43 -15.47
CA GLY A 383 10.23 24.05 -14.05
C GLY A 383 10.13 22.54 -13.86
N TYR A 384 9.34 21.85 -14.70
CA TYR A 384 9.30 20.38 -14.72
C TYR A 384 10.68 19.78 -15.03
N ALA A 385 11.42 20.34 -15.99
CA ALA A 385 12.76 19.90 -16.33
C ALA A 385 13.75 20.14 -15.16
N ASP A 386 13.72 21.32 -14.57
CA ASP A 386 14.65 21.74 -13.52
C ASP A 386 14.60 20.81 -12.30
N HIS A 387 13.47 20.17 -12.02
CA HIS A 387 13.39 19.11 -11.01
C HIS A 387 14.43 18.00 -11.24
N PHE A 388 14.43 17.38 -12.44
CA PHE A 388 15.36 16.31 -12.77
C PHE A 388 16.80 16.81 -12.88
N LEU A 389 17.01 18.08 -13.25
CA LEU A 389 18.33 18.71 -13.13
C LEU A 389 18.77 18.74 -11.67
N GLN A 390 17.91 19.12 -10.74
CA GLN A 390 18.24 19.22 -9.32
C GLN A 390 18.53 17.83 -8.72
N ASP A 391 17.72 16.82 -9.05
CA ASP A 391 17.97 15.42 -8.68
C ASP A 391 19.32 14.92 -9.19
N SER A 392 19.74 15.37 -10.39
CA SER A 392 21.02 14.97 -10.97
C SER A 392 22.24 15.37 -10.13
N PHE A 393 22.07 16.26 -9.13
CA PHE A 393 23.11 16.62 -8.18
C PHE A 393 22.95 15.96 -6.81
N ALA A 394 21.80 15.38 -6.50
CA ALA A 394 21.54 14.81 -5.19
C ALA A 394 22.25 13.46 -5.02
N ALA A 395 22.96 13.28 -3.89
CA ALA A 395 23.85 12.13 -3.67
C ALA A 395 23.14 10.77 -3.82
N GLY A 396 21.95 10.63 -3.24
CA GLY A 396 21.11 9.43 -3.31
C GLY A 396 20.46 9.20 -4.67
N HIS A 397 20.47 10.18 -5.56
CA HIS A 397 19.98 10.05 -6.93
C HIS A 397 21.10 9.76 -7.94
N LEU A 398 22.38 9.78 -7.53
CA LEU A 398 23.51 9.37 -8.39
C LEU A 398 23.65 7.84 -8.52
N VAL A 399 22.94 7.08 -7.69
CA VAL A 399 22.86 5.62 -7.80
C VAL A 399 21.94 5.19 -8.94
N ASN A 400 22.18 4.03 -9.52
CA ASN A 400 21.34 3.45 -10.55
C ASN A 400 20.22 2.60 -9.93
N LYS A 401 19.00 3.15 -9.88
CA LYS A 401 17.83 2.51 -9.23
C LYS A 401 17.57 1.09 -9.75
N THR A 402 17.44 0.95 -11.07
CA THR A 402 17.10 -0.33 -11.69
C THR A 402 18.20 -1.36 -11.42
N LEU A 403 19.47 -0.99 -11.53
CA LEU A 403 20.59 -1.90 -11.26
C LEU A 403 20.61 -2.41 -9.81
N ILE A 404 20.33 -1.54 -8.84
CA ILE A 404 20.21 -1.92 -7.42
C ILE A 404 19.07 -2.92 -7.24
N MET A 405 17.91 -2.68 -7.85
CA MET A 405 16.79 -3.61 -7.80
C MET A 405 17.17 -4.97 -8.41
N GLN A 406 17.92 -5.00 -9.52
CA GLN A 406 18.39 -6.23 -10.15
C GLN A 406 19.35 -7.02 -9.25
N TRP A 407 20.27 -6.35 -8.55
CA TRP A 407 21.14 -7.00 -7.57
C TRP A 407 20.39 -7.49 -6.34
N PHE A 408 19.39 -6.74 -5.88
CA PHE A 408 18.59 -7.15 -4.74
C PHE A 408 17.87 -8.46 -5.00
N VAL A 409 17.21 -8.62 -6.17
CA VAL A 409 16.50 -9.87 -6.49
C VAL A 409 17.44 -11.05 -6.65
N GLU A 410 18.65 -10.81 -7.19
CA GLU A 410 19.69 -11.83 -7.31
C GLU A 410 20.23 -12.26 -5.94
N TRP A 411 20.53 -11.29 -5.08
CA TRP A 411 20.98 -11.52 -3.71
C TRP A 411 19.91 -12.24 -2.87
N ALA A 412 18.65 -11.82 -2.98
CA ALA A 412 17.52 -12.39 -2.24
C ALA A 412 17.26 -13.85 -2.61
N ALA A 413 17.46 -14.24 -3.89
CA ALA A 413 17.35 -15.62 -4.34
C ALA A 413 18.36 -16.57 -3.68
N GLY A 414 19.47 -16.04 -3.17
CA GLY A 414 20.47 -16.79 -2.41
C GLY A 414 20.21 -16.87 -0.90
N GLN A 415 19.08 -16.35 -0.39
CA GLN A 415 18.78 -16.32 1.05
C GLN A 415 17.67 -17.31 1.42
N ASP A 416 17.95 -18.24 2.34
CA ASP A 416 17.02 -19.33 2.72
C ASP A 416 15.75 -18.87 3.47
N LEU A 417 15.69 -17.62 3.97
CA LEU A 417 14.66 -17.15 4.92
C LEU A 417 14.03 -15.80 4.53
N VAL A 418 14.16 -15.37 3.27
CA VAL A 418 13.64 -14.08 2.81
C VAL A 418 12.44 -14.29 1.88
N PRO A 419 11.19 -14.18 2.36
CA PRO A 419 10.04 -14.30 1.50
C PRO A 419 9.80 -12.96 0.77
N VAL A 420 10.42 -12.86 -0.40
CA VAL A 420 10.11 -11.83 -1.40
C VAL A 420 9.03 -12.41 -2.30
N ALA A 421 7.92 -11.71 -2.50
CA ALA A 421 6.89 -12.24 -3.38
C ALA A 421 7.36 -12.29 -4.82
N ASP A 422 6.84 -13.27 -5.55
CA ASP A 422 7.18 -13.51 -6.95
C ASP A 422 8.69 -13.70 -7.19
N LEU A 423 9.48 -14.08 -6.17
CA LEU A 423 10.94 -14.18 -6.31
C LEU A 423 11.34 -15.13 -7.44
N ASP A 424 10.63 -16.25 -7.57
CA ASP A 424 10.75 -17.22 -8.68
C ASP A 424 10.50 -16.58 -10.06
N VAL A 425 9.65 -15.55 -10.12
CA VAL A 425 9.30 -14.84 -11.35
C VAL A 425 10.30 -13.71 -11.65
N ILE A 426 10.64 -12.90 -10.65
CA ILE A 426 11.45 -11.68 -10.81
C ILE A 426 12.96 -11.97 -10.85
N THR A 427 13.42 -13.16 -10.46
CA THR A 427 14.79 -13.64 -10.70
C THR A 427 15.14 -13.81 -12.19
N ALA A 428 14.17 -13.65 -13.09
CA ALA A 428 14.45 -13.46 -14.51
C ALA A 428 15.02 -12.06 -14.84
N MET A 429 14.91 -11.09 -13.93
CA MET A 429 15.24 -9.67 -14.15
C MET A 429 16.62 -9.27 -13.62
N THR A 430 17.57 -10.20 -13.45
CA THR A 430 18.93 -9.90 -12.97
C THR A 430 19.73 -9.08 -13.99
N ALA A 431 20.83 -8.44 -13.54
CA ALA A 431 21.67 -7.59 -14.38
C ALA A 431 22.26 -8.34 -15.59
N ASP A 432 22.61 -9.62 -15.41
CA ASP A 432 23.15 -10.46 -16.50
C ASP A 432 22.10 -10.84 -17.54
N ARG A 433 20.86 -11.09 -17.10
CA ARG A 433 19.76 -11.52 -17.98
C ARG A 433 19.08 -10.36 -18.68
N GLN A 434 19.02 -9.22 -18.01
CA GLN A 434 18.33 -8.02 -18.49
C GLN A 434 19.23 -6.78 -18.37
N PRO A 435 20.40 -6.74 -19.03
CA PRO A 435 21.37 -5.65 -18.90
C PRO A 435 20.83 -4.30 -19.41
N GLY A 436 19.82 -4.31 -20.29
CA GLY A 436 19.22 -3.12 -20.85
C GLY A 436 18.39 -2.28 -19.86
N LEU A 437 18.00 -2.86 -18.70
CA LEU A 437 17.20 -2.17 -17.68
C LEU A 437 17.98 -1.06 -16.97
N ALA A 438 19.30 -1.21 -16.82
CA ALA A 438 20.15 -0.24 -16.13
C ALA A 438 20.47 1.01 -16.96
N GLY A 439 20.14 1.02 -18.26
CA GLY A 439 20.30 2.21 -19.10
C GLY A 439 21.74 2.72 -19.25
N PHE A 440 22.75 1.85 -19.19
CA PHE A 440 24.17 2.24 -19.19
C PHE A 440 24.60 3.15 -20.36
N GLN A 441 23.93 3.03 -21.50
CA GLN A 441 24.17 3.88 -22.67
C GLN A 441 23.91 5.37 -22.40
N LEU A 442 23.05 5.72 -21.44
CA LEU A 442 22.75 7.11 -21.08
C LEU A 442 23.87 7.79 -20.28
N TYR A 443 24.89 7.04 -19.83
CA TYR A 443 26.08 7.65 -19.26
C TYR A 443 27.02 8.26 -20.31
N ASP A 444 26.84 7.90 -21.59
CA ASP A 444 27.58 8.49 -22.70
C ASP A 444 26.88 9.77 -23.20
N ASP A 445 27.54 10.93 -23.08
CA ASP A 445 27.07 12.21 -23.60
C ASP A 445 26.75 12.17 -25.11
N GLY A 446 27.34 11.25 -25.87
CA GLY A 446 27.10 11.11 -27.31
C GLY A 446 25.87 10.29 -27.67
N TYR A 447 25.21 9.64 -26.71
CA TYR A 447 24.07 8.78 -26.96
C TYR A 447 22.80 9.59 -27.19
N ALA A 448 22.29 9.55 -28.42
CA ALA A 448 21.05 10.24 -28.83
C ALA A 448 19.84 9.30 -28.93
N GLY A 449 19.96 8.05 -28.44
CA GLY A 449 18.86 7.09 -28.47
C GLY A 449 17.85 7.29 -27.33
N PRO A 450 16.76 6.50 -27.31
CA PRO A 450 15.74 6.64 -26.28
C PRO A 450 16.24 6.16 -24.90
N SER A 451 15.63 6.72 -23.84
CA SER A 451 15.73 6.18 -22.48
C SER A 451 14.91 4.91 -22.33
N HIS A 452 15.41 4.00 -21.50
CA HIS A 452 14.71 2.79 -21.06
C HIS A 452 14.15 2.91 -19.64
N ASP A 453 14.10 4.12 -19.07
CA ASP A 453 13.49 4.29 -17.76
C ASP A 453 12.01 3.87 -17.79
N PRO A 454 11.49 3.29 -16.69
CA PRO A 454 10.14 2.75 -16.68
C PRO A 454 9.05 3.80 -16.94
N GLN A 455 9.21 5.03 -16.47
CA GLN A 455 8.20 6.09 -16.61
C GLN A 455 8.11 6.57 -18.07
N THR A 456 9.23 6.93 -18.68
CA THR A 456 9.28 7.29 -20.12
C THR A 456 8.83 6.13 -21.00
N SER A 457 9.08 4.89 -20.59
CA SER A 457 8.58 3.72 -21.30
C SER A 457 7.05 3.67 -21.28
N GLN A 458 6.40 3.92 -20.13
CA GLN A 458 4.94 3.90 -20.00
C GLN A 458 4.22 5.05 -20.72
N GLU A 459 4.89 6.18 -20.94
CA GLU A 459 4.34 7.30 -21.70
C GLU A 459 4.15 7.02 -23.19
N ARG A 460 4.64 5.88 -23.69
CA ARG A 460 4.48 5.47 -25.09
C ARG A 460 3.05 4.98 -25.34
N PRO A 461 2.45 5.30 -26.50
CA PRO A 461 1.02 5.14 -26.71
C PRO A 461 0.58 3.68 -26.86
N THR A 462 1.43 2.80 -27.41
CA THR A 462 1.08 1.39 -27.63
C THR A 462 1.87 0.43 -26.73
N ALA A 463 1.24 -0.69 -26.35
CA ALA A 463 1.88 -1.74 -25.55
C ALA A 463 3.19 -2.25 -26.18
N GLN A 464 3.24 -2.36 -27.51
CA GLN A 464 4.45 -2.78 -28.22
C GLN A 464 5.57 -1.75 -28.09
N GLU A 465 5.26 -0.45 -28.14
CA GLU A 465 6.26 0.60 -27.95
C GLU A 465 6.71 0.69 -26.50
N ARG A 466 5.81 0.49 -25.52
CA ARG A 466 6.14 0.41 -24.09
C ARG A 466 7.08 -0.76 -23.80
N LEU A 467 6.77 -1.95 -24.33
CA LEU A 467 7.63 -3.14 -24.23
C LEU A 467 8.99 -2.92 -24.90
N ARG A 468 9.04 -2.35 -26.11
CA ARG A 468 10.34 -1.99 -26.73
C ARG A 468 11.08 -0.92 -25.94
N GLY A 469 10.35 -0.08 -25.21
CA GLY A 469 10.89 1.01 -24.41
C GLY A 469 11.57 0.55 -23.15
N SER A 470 11.08 -0.52 -22.53
CA SER A 470 11.63 -1.01 -21.26
C SER A 470 13.07 -1.53 -21.34
N GLY A 471 13.62 -1.72 -22.56
CA GLY A 471 14.97 -2.22 -22.73
C GLY A 471 15.13 -3.72 -22.42
N LEU A 472 14.03 -4.47 -22.38
CA LEU A 472 14.05 -5.91 -22.15
C LEU A 472 14.79 -6.66 -23.26
N VAL A 473 15.65 -7.58 -22.85
CA VAL A 473 16.27 -8.57 -23.72
C VAL A 473 15.31 -9.74 -23.88
N LEU A 474 14.90 -9.99 -25.13
CA LEU A 474 13.96 -11.03 -25.50
C LEU A 474 14.70 -12.18 -26.19
N ASP A 475 14.55 -13.40 -25.66
CA ASP A 475 14.94 -14.61 -26.36
C ASP A 475 13.87 -14.95 -27.44
N PRO A 476 14.23 -15.24 -28.69
CA PRO A 476 13.27 -15.60 -29.75
C PRO A 476 12.37 -16.81 -29.44
N SER A 477 12.76 -17.66 -28.48
CA SER A 477 11.98 -18.81 -28.03
C SER A 477 10.95 -18.48 -26.95
N GLN A 478 11.04 -17.29 -26.34
CA GLN A 478 10.15 -16.84 -25.29
C GLN A 478 9.00 -16.00 -25.86
N ASP A 479 7.85 -16.05 -25.21
CA ASP A 479 6.75 -15.12 -25.46
C ASP A 479 7.12 -13.72 -24.93
N PRO A 480 7.23 -12.68 -25.79
CA PRO A 480 7.56 -11.32 -25.37
C PRO A 480 6.59 -10.76 -24.32
N HIS A 481 5.30 -11.08 -24.41
CA HIS A 481 4.31 -10.62 -23.45
C HIS A 481 4.59 -11.20 -22.07
N ALA A 482 4.87 -12.51 -22.00
CA ALA A 482 5.22 -13.15 -20.74
C ALA A 482 6.47 -12.54 -20.09
N VAL A 483 7.52 -12.19 -20.86
CA VAL A 483 8.71 -11.52 -20.31
C VAL A 483 8.37 -10.12 -19.81
N TYR A 484 7.55 -9.38 -20.54
CA TYR A 484 7.09 -8.04 -20.13
C TYR A 484 6.25 -8.08 -18.84
N GLN A 485 5.37 -9.07 -18.67
CA GLN A 485 4.63 -9.23 -17.41
C GLN A 485 5.55 -9.52 -16.21
N LYS A 486 6.67 -10.25 -16.41
CA LYS A 486 7.67 -10.45 -15.34
C LYS A 486 8.35 -9.13 -14.95
N TYR A 487 8.67 -8.30 -15.95
CA TYR A 487 9.22 -6.96 -15.72
C TYR A 487 8.25 -6.05 -14.96
N LEU A 488 6.96 -6.05 -15.31
CA LEU A 488 5.96 -5.27 -14.57
C LEU A 488 5.80 -5.75 -13.12
N ARG A 489 5.90 -7.06 -12.85
CA ARG A 489 5.95 -7.58 -11.48
C ARG A 489 7.23 -7.17 -10.73
N PHE A 490 8.37 -7.13 -11.41
CA PHE A 490 9.62 -6.62 -10.85
C PHE A 490 9.52 -5.15 -10.46
N LEU A 491 8.91 -4.31 -11.30
CA LEU A 491 8.63 -2.91 -10.96
C LEU A 491 7.63 -2.79 -9.81
N ALA A 492 6.60 -3.63 -9.78
CA ALA A 492 5.60 -3.58 -8.72
C ALA A 492 6.10 -4.11 -7.37
N ASN A 493 7.24 -4.80 -7.31
CA ASN A 493 7.69 -5.51 -6.12
C ASN A 493 8.19 -4.55 -5.01
N ASP A 494 7.51 -4.56 -3.87
CA ASP A 494 7.79 -3.64 -2.75
C ASP A 494 9.21 -3.80 -2.19
N ALA A 495 9.71 -5.04 -2.09
CA ALA A 495 11.03 -5.33 -1.54
C ALA A 495 12.14 -4.81 -2.48
N ALA A 496 11.99 -5.02 -3.79
CA ALA A 496 12.91 -4.47 -4.78
C ALA A 496 12.91 -2.94 -4.72
N GLN A 497 11.74 -2.29 -4.68
CA GLN A 497 11.61 -0.83 -4.58
C GLN A 497 12.26 -0.27 -3.30
N LEU A 498 12.01 -0.92 -2.16
CA LEU A 498 12.56 -0.50 -0.87
C LEU A 498 14.08 -0.66 -0.81
N SER A 499 14.66 -1.66 -1.47
CA SER A 499 16.11 -1.83 -1.56
C SER A 499 16.80 -0.59 -2.16
N CYS A 500 16.20 0.01 -3.19
CA CYS A 500 16.69 1.25 -3.78
C CYS A 500 16.43 2.46 -2.87
N ALA A 501 15.26 2.54 -2.23
CA ALA A 501 14.96 3.63 -1.30
C ALA A 501 15.95 3.68 -0.11
N MET A 502 16.45 2.51 0.33
CA MET A 502 17.49 2.43 1.36
C MET A 502 18.85 2.96 0.86
N ALA A 503 19.24 2.60 -0.36
CA ALA A 503 20.46 3.12 -0.97
C ALA A 503 20.40 4.65 -1.16
N HIS A 504 19.26 5.14 -1.66
CA HIS A 504 18.95 6.55 -1.80
C HIS A 504 19.11 7.29 -0.46
N ASP A 505 18.47 6.81 0.61
CA ASP A 505 18.54 7.43 1.94
C ASP A 505 19.94 7.41 2.55
N TYR A 506 20.67 6.31 2.33
CA TYR A 506 22.04 6.18 2.79
C TYR A 506 22.91 7.28 2.20
N TYR A 507 22.95 7.42 0.87
CA TYR A 507 23.80 8.44 0.23
C TYR A 507 23.30 9.86 0.48
N ASN A 508 21.98 10.07 0.54
CA ASN A 508 21.43 11.37 0.93
C ASN A 508 21.90 11.80 2.33
N SER A 509 22.07 10.87 3.27
CA SER A 509 22.56 11.17 4.62
C SER A 509 24.09 11.16 4.79
N HIS A 510 24.84 10.65 3.81
CA HIS A 510 26.30 10.49 3.89
C HIS A 510 27.10 11.36 2.90
N SER A 511 26.41 12.10 2.03
CA SER A 511 26.99 12.90 0.94
C SER A 511 27.75 12.07 -0.10
N LEU A 512 28.09 12.71 -1.21
CA LEU A 512 29.07 12.21 -2.17
C LEU A 512 29.99 13.35 -2.60
N TRP A 513 31.25 13.03 -2.80
CA TRP A 513 32.19 13.95 -3.43
C TRP A 513 32.22 13.67 -4.92
N VAL A 514 31.98 14.69 -5.72
CA VAL A 514 31.76 14.56 -7.15
C VAL A 514 32.54 15.61 -7.93
N ALA A 515 32.68 15.38 -9.23
CA ALA A 515 33.15 16.38 -10.18
C ALA A 515 32.34 16.28 -11.48
N SER A 516 32.32 17.37 -12.24
CA SER A 516 31.66 17.46 -13.53
C SER A 516 32.64 17.89 -14.62
N LYS A 517 32.21 17.81 -15.89
CA LYS A 517 33.04 18.26 -17.02
C LYS A 517 33.25 19.78 -16.98
N ALA A 518 32.26 20.52 -16.50
CA ALA A 518 32.33 21.96 -16.32
C ALA A 518 33.07 22.39 -15.03
N HIS A 519 33.12 21.54 -14.01
CA HIS A 519 33.79 21.80 -12.73
C HIS A 519 34.58 20.57 -12.26
N GLN A 520 35.87 20.54 -12.62
CA GLN A 520 36.75 19.38 -12.39
C GLN A 520 37.27 19.26 -10.95
N GLU A 521 37.27 20.35 -10.19
CA GLU A 521 37.65 20.30 -8.77
C GLU A 521 36.57 19.55 -7.98
N PRO A 522 36.92 18.52 -7.17
CA PRO A 522 35.92 17.77 -6.41
C PRO A 522 35.16 18.64 -5.41
N TYR A 523 33.84 18.51 -5.38
CA TYR A 523 32.95 19.19 -4.45
C TYR A 523 31.96 18.21 -3.81
N GLU A 524 31.49 18.53 -2.61
CA GLU A 524 30.54 17.70 -1.87
C GLU A 524 29.09 18.03 -2.27
N VAL A 525 28.31 17.00 -2.59
CA VAL A 525 26.87 17.07 -2.81
C VAL A 525 26.12 16.26 -1.77
N TRP A 526 24.95 16.76 -1.37
CA TRP A 526 24.05 16.15 -0.38
C TRP A 526 22.70 15.85 -1.02
N GLY A 527 21.85 15.10 -0.34
CA GLY A 527 20.53 14.68 -0.84
C GLY A 527 19.37 15.63 -0.55
N ASP A 528 18.16 15.27 -0.99
CA ASP A 528 16.90 16.05 -0.99
C ASP A 528 16.72 16.90 0.28
N ALA A 529 16.72 16.28 1.46
CA ALA A 529 16.51 17.03 2.71
C ALA A 529 17.79 17.49 3.43
N THR A 530 18.95 17.21 2.84
CA THR A 530 20.28 17.52 3.38
C THR A 530 21.05 18.51 2.52
N LEU A 531 20.57 18.84 1.32
CA LEU A 531 21.23 19.74 0.38
C LEU A 531 21.59 21.07 1.04
N LEU A 532 20.67 21.60 1.84
CA LEU A 532 20.82 22.87 2.54
C LEU A 532 21.35 22.75 3.98
N THR A 533 21.58 21.54 4.48
CA THR A 533 21.95 21.28 5.89
C THR A 533 23.20 20.41 6.07
N GLY A 534 23.79 19.93 4.98
CA GLY A 534 25.03 19.18 4.94
C GLY A 534 26.21 19.93 5.57
N ARG A 535 27.37 19.26 5.71
CA ARG A 535 28.56 19.78 6.41
C ARG A 535 29.55 20.57 5.56
N ASP A 536 29.77 20.22 4.28
CA ASP A 536 30.62 20.99 3.35
C ASP A 536 29.92 21.25 2.00
N GLY A 537 28.58 21.30 1.99
CA GLY A 537 27.74 21.36 0.79
C GLY A 537 27.60 22.71 0.08
N ALA A 538 28.29 23.78 0.52
CA ALA A 538 28.11 25.12 -0.07
C ALA A 538 28.51 25.19 -1.56
N GLU A 539 29.56 24.46 -1.95
CA GLU A 539 29.95 24.35 -3.36
C GLU A 539 28.95 23.48 -4.14
N GLY A 540 28.48 22.37 -3.56
CA GLY A 540 27.39 21.58 -4.15
C GLY A 540 26.16 22.42 -4.45
N ILE A 541 25.71 23.24 -3.50
CA ILE A 541 24.60 24.20 -3.70
C ILE A 541 24.89 25.15 -4.87
N ARG A 542 26.12 25.68 -4.96
CA ARG A 542 26.51 26.58 -6.07
C ARG A 542 26.44 25.88 -7.42
N GLN A 543 26.94 24.66 -7.51
CA GLN A 543 26.93 23.89 -8.76
C GLN A 543 25.50 23.50 -9.18
N THR A 544 24.68 23.00 -8.26
CA THR A 544 23.27 22.65 -8.53
C THR A 544 22.45 23.88 -8.93
N SER A 545 22.49 24.93 -8.11
CA SER A 545 21.72 26.16 -8.35
C SER A 545 22.21 26.91 -9.59
N GLY A 546 23.52 26.93 -9.82
CA GLY A 546 24.12 27.54 -11.01
C GLY A 546 23.67 26.86 -12.29
N ALA A 547 23.65 25.52 -12.33
CA ALA A 547 23.14 24.77 -13.47
C ALA A 547 21.66 25.05 -13.74
N ALA A 548 20.82 25.10 -12.68
CA ALA A 548 19.40 25.46 -12.81
C ALA A 548 19.21 26.88 -13.36
N GLN A 549 19.97 27.86 -12.85
CA GLN A 549 19.90 29.24 -13.35
C GLN A 549 20.39 29.39 -14.79
N LEU A 550 21.40 28.60 -15.21
CA LEU A 550 21.81 28.55 -16.62
C LEU A 550 20.67 28.04 -17.50
N ALA A 551 19.95 26.99 -17.09
CA ALA A 551 18.80 26.47 -17.81
C ALA A 551 17.65 27.50 -17.89
N GLN A 552 17.34 28.18 -16.79
CA GLN A 552 16.33 29.23 -16.73
C GLN A 552 16.69 30.44 -17.59
N ALA A 553 17.94 30.91 -17.51
CA ALA A 553 18.44 32.02 -18.32
C ALA A 553 18.35 31.71 -19.81
N ALA A 554 18.61 30.45 -20.20
CA ALA A 554 18.50 30.04 -21.59
C ALA A 554 17.05 30.12 -22.11
N VAL A 555 16.06 29.66 -21.33
CA VAL A 555 14.63 29.80 -21.67
C VAL A 555 14.22 31.28 -21.73
N GLU A 556 14.64 32.10 -20.76
CA GLU A 556 14.34 33.53 -20.76
C GLU A 556 14.93 34.24 -21.98
N GLN A 557 16.19 33.96 -22.31
CA GLN A 557 16.88 34.57 -23.44
C GLN A 557 16.17 34.27 -24.75
N ILE A 558 15.71 33.03 -24.95
CA ILE A 558 14.97 32.64 -26.15
C ILE A 558 13.64 33.39 -26.24
N ILE A 559 12.86 33.45 -25.15
CA ILE A 559 11.59 34.19 -25.15
C ILE A 559 11.82 35.66 -25.52
N ARG A 560 12.90 36.27 -25.01
CA ARG A 560 13.19 37.70 -25.20
C ARG A 560 13.81 38.04 -26.54
N THR A 561 14.72 37.20 -27.04
CA THR A 561 15.61 37.54 -28.17
C THR A 561 15.48 36.62 -29.36
N GLY A 562 14.84 35.46 -29.20
CA GLY A 562 14.78 34.40 -30.20
C GLY A 562 16.08 33.57 -30.30
N GLU A 563 17.13 33.96 -29.59
CA GLU A 563 18.44 33.32 -29.60
C GLU A 563 18.81 32.77 -28.22
N MET A 564 19.65 31.74 -28.18
CA MET A 564 20.20 31.14 -26.97
C MET A 564 21.73 31.33 -26.96
N SER A 565 22.29 31.66 -25.80
CA SER A 565 23.73 31.52 -25.56
C SER A 565 24.02 30.10 -25.08
N GLY A 566 24.85 29.35 -25.82
CA GLY A 566 25.18 27.96 -25.52
C GLY A 566 24.14 26.95 -26.01
N SER A 567 24.24 25.72 -25.51
CA SER A 567 23.42 24.56 -25.87
C SER A 567 23.01 23.76 -24.63
N ALA A 568 21.98 22.89 -24.77
CA ALA A 568 21.62 21.95 -23.71
C ALA A 568 22.82 21.08 -23.28
N ALA A 569 23.69 20.70 -24.23
CA ALA A 569 24.92 19.99 -23.95
C ALA A 569 25.90 20.78 -23.07
N ASP A 570 25.91 22.11 -23.14
CA ASP A 570 26.75 22.95 -22.28
C ASP A 570 26.25 22.93 -20.83
N ILE A 571 24.93 23.00 -20.61
CA ILE A 571 24.34 22.87 -19.28
C ILE A 571 24.57 21.44 -18.73
N ARG A 572 24.40 20.43 -19.60
CA ARG A 572 24.59 19.01 -19.24
C ARG A 572 25.98 18.70 -18.69
N ARG A 573 27.02 19.42 -19.14
CA ARG A 573 28.40 19.27 -18.65
C ARG A 573 28.57 19.65 -17.16
N HIS A 574 27.62 20.37 -16.57
CA HIS A 574 27.64 20.69 -15.14
C HIS A 574 27.20 19.52 -14.26
N PHE A 575 26.51 18.53 -14.80
CA PHE A 575 26.02 17.42 -14.00
C PHE A 575 27.20 16.57 -13.52
N PRO A 576 27.15 16.06 -12.27
CA PRO A 576 28.13 15.12 -11.77
C PRO A 576 28.35 13.96 -12.75
N SER A 577 29.59 13.78 -13.19
CA SER A 577 29.99 12.70 -14.11
C SER A 577 31.09 11.82 -13.52
N MET A 578 31.71 12.28 -12.43
CA MET A 578 32.71 11.56 -11.67
C MET A 578 32.33 11.54 -10.19
N VAL A 579 32.63 10.45 -9.49
CA VAL A 579 32.49 10.30 -8.04
C VAL A 579 33.87 10.02 -7.46
N ARG A 580 34.17 10.60 -6.29
CA ARG A 580 35.39 10.31 -5.54
C ARG A 580 35.21 9.02 -4.77
N THR A 581 36.08 8.07 -5.02
CA THR A 581 36.14 6.78 -4.33
C THR A 581 36.68 6.92 -2.91
N GLU A 582 36.55 5.86 -2.12
CA GLU A 582 37.16 5.76 -0.78
C GLU A 582 38.69 5.82 -0.83
N ALA A 583 39.30 5.38 -1.95
CA ALA A 583 40.73 5.51 -2.20
C ALA A 583 41.17 6.96 -2.50
N GLY A 584 40.23 7.88 -2.71
CA GLY A 584 40.47 9.28 -3.01
C GLY A 584 40.52 9.61 -4.51
N ASP A 585 40.54 8.60 -5.38
CA ASP A 585 40.55 8.78 -6.84
C ASP A 585 39.15 9.15 -7.36
N LEU A 586 39.09 9.92 -8.45
CA LEU A 586 37.86 10.17 -9.20
C LEU A 586 37.61 9.06 -10.22
N GLU A 587 36.42 8.48 -10.21
CA GLU A 587 35.98 7.50 -11.20
C GLU A 587 34.65 7.91 -11.85
N PRO A 588 34.36 7.49 -13.10
CA PRO A 588 33.08 7.79 -13.74
C PRO A 588 31.89 7.25 -12.93
N VAL A 589 30.79 8.00 -12.85
CA VAL A 589 29.57 7.59 -12.12
C VAL A 589 29.08 6.19 -12.55
N ALA A 590 29.20 5.85 -13.83
CA ALA A 590 28.85 4.53 -14.35
C ALA A 590 29.72 3.41 -13.73
N ALA A 591 31.04 3.62 -13.69
CA ALA A 591 32.00 2.67 -13.12
C ALA A 591 31.78 2.53 -11.60
N TRP A 592 31.61 3.67 -10.91
CA TRP A 592 31.27 3.72 -9.50
C TRP A 592 30.02 2.90 -9.20
N ASN A 593 28.95 3.09 -9.97
CA ASN A 593 27.72 2.30 -9.81
C ASN A 593 28.04 0.81 -9.92
N THR A 594 28.65 0.34 -11.02
CA THR A 594 28.95 -1.08 -11.23
C THR A 594 29.84 -1.72 -10.17
N GLY A 595 30.73 -0.95 -9.54
CA GLY A 595 31.66 -1.43 -8.52
C GLY A 595 31.06 -1.58 -7.11
N ARG A 596 29.78 -1.24 -6.90
CA ARG A 596 29.18 -1.14 -5.55
C ARG A 596 28.34 -2.34 -5.12
N ARG A 597 28.25 -3.39 -5.94
CA ARG A 597 27.42 -4.57 -5.64
C ARG A 597 27.73 -5.17 -4.25
N GLU A 598 29.00 -5.44 -3.96
CA GLU A 598 29.41 -6.01 -2.66
C GLU A 598 29.07 -5.09 -1.49
N PHE A 599 29.22 -3.77 -1.67
CA PHE A 599 28.83 -2.79 -0.66
C PHE A 599 27.33 -2.86 -0.36
N PHE A 600 26.48 -2.93 -1.40
CA PHE A 600 25.03 -3.03 -1.21
C PHE A 600 24.62 -4.33 -0.54
N GLU A 601 25.15 -5.47 -1.00
CA GLU A 601 24.87 -6.77 -0.39
C GLU A 601 25.28 -6.81 1.09
N ALA A 602 26.48 -6.29 1.41
CA ALA A 602 27.04 -6.36 2.76
C ALA A 602 26.47 -5.33 3.74
N ASN A 603 26.03 -4.15 3.29
CA ASN A 603 25.67 -3.03 4.18
C ASN A 603 24.21 -2.56 4.06
N ILE A 604 23.60 -2.71 2.89
CA ILE A 604 22.24 -2.21 2.64
C ILE A 604 21.25 -3.38 2.65
N PHE A 605 21.44 -4.40 1.82
CA PHE A 605 20.54 -5.55 1.72
C PHE A 605 20.60 -6.43 2.96
N SER A 606 21.79 -6.69 3.51
CA SER A 606 21.94 -7.43 4.77
C SER A 606 21.27 -6.72 5.95
N ALA A 607 21.41 -5.39 6.06
CA ALA A 607 20.80 -4.59 7.11
C ALA A 607 19.26 -4.54 6.96
N PHE A 608 18.76 -4.81 5.76
CA PHE A 608 17.34 -4.89 5.46
C PHE A 608 16.70 -6.20 5.92
N LEU A 609 17.45 -7.30 6.14
CA LEU A 609 16.91 -8.62 6.53
C LEU A 609 15.94 -8.56 7.73
N PRO A 610 16.26 -7.89 8.86
CA PRO A 610 15.33 -7.80 10.00
C PRO A 610 14.12 -6.90 9.69
N ALA A 611 14.28 -5.91 8.82
CA ALA A 611 13.19 -5.03 8.39
C ALA A 611 12.24 -5.76 7.42
N LEU A 612 12.75 -6.59 6.50
CA LEU A 612 11.96 -7.51 5.65
C LEU A 612 11.10 -8.43 6.50
N GLN A 613 11.68 -9.09 7.51
CA GLN A 613 10.96 -9.95 8.45
C GLN A 613 9.83 -9.21 9.18
N ASN A 614 10.03 -7.95 9.55
CA ASN A 614 8.98 -7.11 10.14
C ASN A 614 7.96 -6.60 9.12
N ILE A 615 8.38 -6.32 7.88
CA ILE A 615 7.52 -5.97 6.74
C ILE A 615 6.59 -7.13 6.43
N LEU A 616 7.05 -8.38 6.50
CA LEU A 616 6.20 -9.56 6.33
C LEU A 616 5.13 -9.72 7.41
N VAL A 617 5.42 -9.21 8.61
CA VAL A 617 4.45 -9.20 9.73
C VAL A 617 3.51 -7.99 9.63
N ARG A 618 3.89 -6.89 8.95
CA ARG A 618 3.21 -5.58 9.01
C ARG A 618 2.69 -5.01 7.68
N VAL A 619 3.25 -5.40 6.55
CA VAL A 619 2.96 -4.94 5.19
C VAL A 619 2.37 -6.14 4.44
N PHE A 620 1.10 -6.01 4.12
CA PHE A 620 0.29 -7.15 3.74
C PHE A 620 0.03 -7.27 2.23
N SER A 621 0.58 -6.35 1.41
CA SER A 621 0.88 -6.59 -0.02
C SER A 621 2.37 -6.78 -0.17
N PRO A 622 2.81 -7.57 -1.13
CA PRO A 622 4.16 -7.45 -1.64
C PRO A 622 4.25 -6.65 -2.96
N ARG A 623 3.13 -6.06 -3.42
CA ARG A 623 3.07 -5.26 -4.67
C ARG A 623 2.45 -3.86 -4.46
N LEU A 624 3.01 -2.85 -5.14
CA LEU A 624 2.57 -1.44 -5.12
C LEU A 624 1.19 -1.17 -5.77
N GLY A 625 0.63 -2.11 -6.53
CA GLY A 625 -0.66 -1.95 -7.22
C GLY A 625 -0.51 -1.93 -8.76
N VAL A 626 -1.14 -0.95 -9.41
CA VAL A 626 -1.12 -0.79 -10.87
C VAL A 626 0.08 0.07 -11.31
N VAL A 627 1.12 -0.58 -11.79
CA VAL A 627 2.33 0.04 -12.34
C VAL A 627 2.31 0.18 -13.87
N SER A 628 1.34 -0.42 -14.58
CA SER A 628 1.16 -0.24 -16.02
C SER A 628 -0.23 -0.67 -16.46
N GLN A 629 -0.80 0.03 -17.43
CA GLN A 629 -2.04 -0.34 -18.12
C GLN A 629 -1.95 -1.69 -18.85
N ASP A 630 -0.74 -2.20 -19.10
CA ASP A 630 -0.54 -3.49 -19.77
C ASP A 630 -0.52 -4.68 -18.79
N GLN A 631 -0.65 -4.45 -17.48
CA GLN A 631 -0.64 -5.55 -16.51
C GLN A 631 -1.85 -6.47 -16.68
N ASP A 632 -1.60 -7.77 -16.77
CA ASP A 632 -2.67 -8.77 -16.89
C ASP A 632 -3.54 -8.85 -15.63
N LEU A 633 -2.93 -8.69 -14.46
CA LEU A 633 -3.57 -8.81 -13.16
C LEU A 633 -2.89 -7.88 -12.14
N ALA A 634 -3.65 -6.97 -11.54
CA ALA A 634 -3.14 -6.05 -10.53
C ALA A 634 -4.21 -5.68 -9.52
N GLU A 635 -3.84 -5.58 -8.25
CA GLU A 635 -4.74 -5.04 -7.24
C GLU A 635 -4.88 -3.54 -7.43
N VAL A 636 -6.11 -3.06 -7.60
CA VAL A 636 -6.41 -1.63 -7.76
C VAL A 636 -6.63 -0.98 -6.39
N TRP A 637 -7.39 -1.65 -5.53
CA TRP A 637 -7.57 -1.24 -4.14
C TRP A 637 -7.94 -2.44 -3.26
N GLY A 638 -7.63 -2.33 -1.97
CA GLY A 638 -8.08 -3.22 -0.91
C GLY A 638 -8.61 -2.36 0.25
N GLN A 639 -9.78 -2.70 0.77
CA GLN A 639 -10.48 -1.94 1.80
C GLN A 639 -10.85 -2.85 2.97
N GLU A 640 -10.39 -2.51 4.17
CA GLU A 640 -10.89 -3.10 5.42
C GLU A 640 -12.32 -2.61 5.68
N LEU A 641 -13.22 -3.55 6.00
CA LEU A 641 -14.62 -3.24 6.28
C LEU A 641 -14.82 -3.17 7.79
N ASP A 642 -15.04 -1.96 8.30
CA ASP A 642 -15.25 -1.73 9.72
C ASP A 642 -16.33 -2.63 10.31
N GLY A 643 -15.99 -3.37 11.37
CA GLY A 643 -16.89 -4.30 12.04
C GLY A 643 -17.09 -5.65 11.33
N ALA A 644 -16.37 -5.93 10.24
CA ALA A 644 -16.33 -7.24 9.61
C ALA A 644 -15.44 -8.23 10.38
N ASP A 645 -14.50 -7.73 11.19
CA ASP A 645 -13.47 -8.54 11.88
C ASP A 645 -12.74 -9.48 10.89
N ASP A 646 -12.40 -10.69 11.29
CA ASP A 646 -11.76 -11.73 10.47
C ASP A 646 -12.77 -12.57 9.66
N ARG A 647 -14.03 -12.12 9.53
CA ARG A 647 -15.12 -12.94 8.95
C ARG A 647 -15.11 -12.94 7.42
N PRO A 648 -15.64 -14.01 6.78
CA PRO A 648 -15.83 -14.05 5.34
C PRO A 648 -16.63 -12.85 4.84
N VAL A 649 -16.18 -12.26 3.75
CA VAL A 649 -16.86 -11.15 3.07
C VAL A 649 -17.51 -11.70 1.81
N HIS A 650 -18.81 -11.47 1.66
CA HIS A 650 -19.56 -11.80 0.45
C HIS A 650 -19.80 -10.53 -0.37
N VAL A 651 -19.27 -10.48 -1.59
CA VAL A 651 -19.45 -9.33 -2.51
C VAL A 651 -20.53 -9.58 -3.55
N VAL A 652 -21.29 -8.54 -3.90
CA VAL A 652 -22.29 -8.53 -4.97
C VAL A 652 -22.20 -7.20 -5.72
N GLU A 653 -22.14 -7.26 -7.04
CA GLU A 653 -22.22 -6.09 -7.91
C GLU A 653 -23.62 -6.01 -8.54
N SER A 654 -24.19 -4.81 -8.59
CA SER A 654 -25.47 -4.57 -9.27
C SER A 654 -25.58 -3.12 -9.74
N GLY A 655 -25.68 -2.92 -11.06
CA GLY A 655 -25.93 -1.61 -11.66
C GLY A 655 -24.76 -0.64 -11.50
N GLY A 656 -23.53 -1.13 -11.52
CA GLY A 656 -22.31 -0.34 -11.32
C GLY A 656 -22.04 0.02 -9.86
N ARG A 657 -22.70 -0.66 -8.91
CA ARG A 657 -22.54 -0.46 -7.46
C ARG A 657 -22.07 -1.74 -6.81
N LEU A 658 -21.17 -1.62 -5.84
CA LEU A 658 -20.59 -2.75 -5.12
C LEU A 658 -21.15 -2.81 -3.71
N PHE A 659 -21.63 -3.99 -3.34
CA PHE A 659 -22.11 -4.28 -1.99
C PHE A 659 -21.29 -5.41 -1.38
N ALA A 660 -21.04 -5.31 -0.08
CA ALA A 660 -20.37 -6.35 0.67
C ALA A 660 -21.18 -6.71 1.93
N GLY A 661 -21.13 -7.96 2.34
CA GLY A 661 -21.76 -8.45 3.55
C GLY A 661 -20.74 -9.19 4.40
N ALA A 662 -20.60 -8.80 5.66
CA ALA A 662 -19.72 -9.47 6.62
C ALA A 662 -20.17 -9.22 8.06
N ASN A 663 -20.02 -10.22 8.94
CA ASN A 663 -20.23 -10.12 10.39
C ASN A 663 -21.53 -9.40 10.84
N GLY A 664 -22.66 -9.62 10.14
CA GLY A 664 -23.94 -8.94 10.42
C GLY A 664 -24.07 -7.50 9.92
N HIS A 665 -23.11 -7.03 9.11
CA HIS A 665 -23.14 -5.75 8.43
C HIS A 665 -23.35 -5.93 6.92
N ALA A 666 -23.96 -4.92 6.33
CA ALA A 666 -24.01 -4.69 4.89
C ALA A 666 -23.34 -3.35 4.58
N TYR A 667 -22.51 -3.34 3.54
CA TYR A 667 -21.70 -2.21 3.13
C TYR A 667 -22.06 -1.83 1.68
N GLU A 668 -22.07 -0.55 1.40
CA GLU A 668 -21.95 -0.03 0.03
C GLU A 668 -20.55 0.55 -0.13
N ILE A 669 -19.85 0.08 -1.17
CA ILE A 669 -18.48 0.44 -1.46
C ILE A 669 -18.46 1.19 -2.79
N GLU A 670 -17.76 2.32 -2.83
CA GLU A 670 -17.42 2.98 -4.08
C GLU A 670 -16.55 2.04 -4.93
N PRO A 671 -17.01 1.53 -6.09
CA PRO A 671 -16.23 0.56 -6.85
C PRO A 671 -14.93 1.13 -7.40
N THR A 672 -14.83 2.45 -7.57
CA THR A 672 -13.63 3.10 -8.13
C THR A 672 -12.56 3.43 -7.09
N LYS A 673 -12.96 3.80 -5.87
CA LYS A 673 -12.04 4.21 -4.81
C LYS A 673 -11.86 3.16 -3.73
N GLY A 674 -12.78 2.22 -3.59
CA GLY A 674 -12.79 1.26 -2.49
C GLY A 674 -13.33 1.82 -1.17
N SER A 675 -13.52 3.14 -1.07
CA SER A 675 -14.02 3.76 0.15
C SER A 675 -15.46 3.32 0.45
N VAL A 676 -15.71 3.03 1.73
CA VAL A 676 -17.04 2.64 2.21
C VAL A 676 -17.94 3.87 2.26
N ARG A 677 -18.98 3.90 1.42
CA ARG A 677 -19.97 4.99 1.37
C ARG A 677 -20.99 4.87 2.50
N VAL A 678 -21.46 3.64 2.75
CA VAL A 678 -22.50 3.36 3.74
C VAL A 678 -22.19 2.06 4.46
N THR A 679 -22.22 2.10 5.79
CA THR A 679 -22.20 0.90 6.64
C THR A 679 -23.53 0.76 7.35
N ARG A 680 -24.18 -0.40 7.21
CA ARG A 680 -25.41 -0.72 7.92
C ARG A 680 -25.24 -1.99 8.74
N ARG A 681 -25.36 -1.86 10.06
CA ARG A 681 -25.54 -3.02 10.94
C ARG A 681 -26.96 -3.55 10.76
N VAL A 682 -27.08 -4.78 10.27
CA VAL A 682 -28.38 -5.38 9.90
C VAL A 682 -28.98 -6.15 11.08
N ALA A 683 -28.15 -6.56 12.05
CA ALA A 683 -28.60 -7.36 13.18
C ALA A 683 -27.93 -6.98 14.51
N ASP A 684 -28.73 -6.73 15.56
CA ASP A 684 -28.29 -6.66 16.96
C ASP A 684 -28.30 -8.07 17.55
N LEU A 685 -27.13 -8.71 17.56
CA LEU A 685 -27.01 -10.14 17.83
C LEU A 685 -26.43 -10.37 19.22
N GLY A 686 -27.15 -11.15 20.04
CA GLY A 686 -26.64 -11.69 21.30
C GLY A 686 -25.42 -12.62 21.11
N VAL A 687 -24.95 -13.25 22.19
CA VAL A 687 -23.64 -13.93 22.26
C VAL A 687 -23.53 -15.20 21.39
N ILE A 688 -24.63 -15.81 20.93
CA ILE A 688 -24.65 -17.16 20.32
C ILE A 688 -25.26 -17.14 18.91
N GLY A 689 -24.52 -17.61 17.88
CA GLY A 689 -24.95 -17.88 16.50
C GLY A 689 -23.95 -17.41 15.41
N SER A 690 -24.18 -17.75 14.13
CA SER A 690 -23.30 -17.35 13.01
C SER A 690 -23.62 -15.94 12.51
N ARG A 691 -22.57 -15.14 12.34
CA ARG A 691 -22.63 -13.78 11.80
C ARG A 691 -22.22 -13.70 10.33
N ASP A 692 -22.10 -14.85 9.66
CA ASP A 692 -21.77 -14.88 8.24
C ASP A 692 -22.93 -14.26 7.46
N THR A 693 -22.61 -13.21 6.70
CA THR A 693 -23.60 -12.42 5.97
C THR A 693 -23.54 -12.80 4.50
N ARG A 694 -24.65 -13.28 3.93
CA ARG A 694 -24.77 -13.56 2.49
C ARG A 694 -25.73 -12.57 1.85
N LEU A 695 -25.41 -12.18 0.61
CA LEU A 695 -26.12 -11.15 -0.12
C LEU A 695 -26.72 -11.71 -1.41
N ALA A 696 -27.89 -11.20 -1.78
CA ALA A 696 -28.46 -11.30 -3.11
C ALA A 696 -29.22 -9.99 -3.42
N THR A 697 -29.54 -9.72 -4.69
CA THR A 697 -30.32 -8.53 -5.04
C THR A 697 -31.19 -8.76 -6.27
N ASP A 698 -32.33 -8.06 -6.31
CA ASP A 698 -33.20 -7.95 -7.48
C ASP A 698 -32.96 -6.65 -8.29
N GLY A 699 -31.92 -5.88 -7.92
CA GLY A 699 -31.61 -4.57 -8.51
C GLY A 699 -32.33 -3.38 -7.85
N THR A 700 -33.26 -3.61 -6.92
CA THR A 700 -33.98 -2.57 -6.15
C THR A 700 -33.89 -2.75 -4.63
N THR A 701 -33.72 -4.00 -4.20
CA THR A 701 -33.62 -4.43 -2.80
C THR A 701 -32.36 -5.28 -2.64
N LEU A 702 -31.57 -5.00 -1.61
CA LEU A 702 -30.48 -5.87 -1.16
C LEU A 702 -31.04 -6.85 -0.12
N PHE A 703 -31.02 -8.13 -0.45
CA PHE A 703 -31.42 -9.20 0.46
C PHE A 703 -30.22 -9.66 1.27
N VAL A 704 -30.33 -9.58 2.59
CA VAL A 704 -29.24 -9.88 3.53
C VAL A 704 -29.64 -11.03 4.43
N GLY A 705 -28.99 -12.17 4.25
CA GLY A 705 -29.15 -13.36 5.08
C GLY A 705 -28.10 -13.38 6.19
N VAL A 706 -28.52 -13.36 7.45
CA VAL A 706 -27.62 -13.47 8.59
C VAL A 706 -28.34 -13.98 9.83
N HIS A 707 -27.69 -14.85 10.61
CA HIS A 707 -28.13 -15.27 11.95
C HIS A 707 -29.57 -15.80 12.02
N GLY A 708 -29.95 -16.66 11.07
CA GLY A 708 -31.31 -17.22 10.94
C GLY A 708 -32.39 -16.21 10.51
N ARG A 709 -32.01 -15.02 10.04
CA ARG A 709 -32.93 -13.99 9.55
C ARG A 709 -32.57 -13.58 8.12
N LEU A 710 -33.60 -13.16 7.40
CA LEU A 710 -33.50 -12.54 6.10
C LEU A 710 -33.99 -11.09 6.21
N HIS A 711 -33.22 -10.15 5.68
CA HIS A 711 -33.54 -8.73 5.71
C HIS A 711 -33.63 -8.19 4.28
N GLY A 712 -34.58 -7.30 4.03
CA GLY A 712 -34.65 -6.52 2.80
C GLY A 712 -34.21 -5.10 3.08
N LEU A 713 -33.10 -4.67 2.50
CA LEU A 713 -32.62 -3.29 2.55
C LEU A 713 -32.93 -2.60 1.23
N SER A 714 -33.35 -1.35 1.29
CA SER A 714 -33.48 -0.48 0.13
C SER A 714 -32.11 -0.33 -0.55
N LEU A 715 -31.99 -0.70 -1.83
CA LEU A 715 -30.69 -0.65 -2.50
C LEU A 715 -30.12 0.79 -2.58
N PRO A 716 -30.90 1.87 -2.80
CA PRO A 716 -30.35 3.23 -2.89
C PRO A 716 -29.63 3.78 -1.64
N ASP A 717 -30.03 3.38 -0.43
CA ASP A 717 -29.54 3.99 0.83
C ASP A 717 -29.31 2.98 1.96
N LEU A 718 -29.44 1.69 1.67
CA LEU A 718 -29.36 0.57 2.61
C LEU A 718 -30.28 0.74 3.83
N THR A 719 -31.41 1.43 3.67
CA THR A 719 -32.42 1.53 4.73
C THR A 719 -33.15 0.20 4.91
N PRO A 720 -33.27 -0.33 6.14
CA PRO A 720 -34.03 -1.56 6.38
C PRO A 720 -35.52 -1.35 6.06
N ARG A 721 -36.06 -2.16 5.14
CA ARG A 721 -37.49 -2.17 4.80
C ARG A 721 -38.24 -3.22 5.59
N TRP A 722 -37.65 -4.40 5.73
CA TRP A 722 -38.28 -5.52 6.44
C TRP A 722 -37.25 -6.53 6.93
N ALA A 723 -37.69 -7.37 7.86
CA ALA A 723 -36.92 -8.52 8.36
C ALA A 723 -37.85 -9.70 8.64
N LEU A 724 -37.44 -10.89 8.22
CA LEU A 724 -38.18 -12.15 8.35
C LEU A 724 -37.29 -13.20 9.03
N SER A 725 -37.85 -13.95 9.99
CA SER A 725 -37.16 -15.09 10.58
C SER A 725 -37.26 -16.31 9.67
N VAL A 726 -36.12 -16.89 9.32
CA VAL A 726 -36.02 -18.10 8.47
C VAL A 726 -35.36 -19.28 9.19
N HIS A 727 -35.12 -19.16 10.51
CA HIS A 727 -34.44 -20.16 11.32
C HIS A 727 -35.16 -21.52 11.39
N GLY A 728 -34.38 -22.52 11.78
CA GLY A 728 -34.76 -23.89 12.04
C GLY A 728 -35.86 -24.08 13.09
N PRO A 729 -36.30 -25.33 13.35
CA PRO A 729 -37.31 -25.64 14.37
C PRO A 729 -36.84 -25.26 15.78
N ASN A 730 -35.53 -25.23 15.99
CA ASN A 730 -34.89 -24.84 17.23
C ASN A 730 -34.72 -23.30 17.24
N PRO A 731 -35.41 -22.56 18.12
CA PRO A 731 -35.30 -21.10 18.20
C PRO A 731 -33.92 -20.60 18.67
N PHE A 732 -33.08 -21.51 19.18
CA PHE A 732 -31.69 -21.23 19.55
C PHE A 732 -30.69 -21.54 18.42
N ASP A 733 -31.14 -22.19 17.34
CA ASP A 733 -30.31 -22.48 16.18
C ASP A 733 -30.33 -21.29 15.21
N ARG A 734 -29.34 -20.42 15.38
CA ARG A 734 -29.15 -19.21 14.58
C ARG A 734 -27.98 -19.41 13.61
N GLY A 735 -28.15 -20.40 12.74
CA GLY A 735 -27.18 -20.81 11.71
C GLY A 735 -27.07 -19.82 10.55
N ARG A 736 -26.18 -20.16 9.60
CA ARG A 736 -25.96 -19.41 8.34
C ARG A 736 -27.26 -19.32 7.55
N VAL A 737 -27.43 -18.22 6.81
CA VAL A 737 -28.56 -18.02 5.90
C VAL A 737 -28.01 -17.76 4.51
N ASN A 738 -28.12 -18.75 3.63
CA ASN A 738 -27.85 -18.54 2.21
C ASN A 738 -29.08 -17.91 1.56
N VAL A 739 -28.82 -16.97 0.65
CA VAL A 739 -29.86 -16.20 -0.05
C VAL A 739 -29.65 -16.37 -1.54
N LEU A 740 -30.71 -16.68 -2.27
CA LEU A 740 -30.70 -16.80 -3.71
C LEU A 740 -31.89 -16.01 -4.28
N TRP A 741 -31.60 -15.14 -5.23
CA TRP A 741 -32.58 -14.53 -6.11
C TRP A 741 -32.44 -15.17 -7.49
N ASP A 742 -33.48 -15.85 -7.99
CA ASP A 742 -33.45 -16.53 -9.28
C ASP A 742 -34.07 -15.71 -10.43
N GLY A 743 -34.36 -14.43 -10.20
CA GLY A 743 -35.06 -13.53 -11.13
C GLY A 743 -36.56 -13.37 -10.84
N HIS A 744 -37.17 -14.33 -10.14
CA HIS A 744 -38.59 -14.31 -9.82
C HIS A 744 -38.91 -14.65 -8.35
N ARG A 745 -38.09 -15.49 -7.73
CA ARG A 745 -38.28 -16.02 -6.38
C ARG A 745 -37.09 -15.66 -5.50
N LEU A 746 -37.40 -15.28 -4.26
CA LEU A 746 -36.42 -15.14 -3.19
C LEU A 746 -36.42 -16.40 -2.35
N LEU A 747 -35.29 -17.12 -2.37
CA LEU A 747 -35.09 -18.35 -1.62
C LEU A 747 -34.08 -18.10 -0.48
N ALA A 748 -34.38 -18.62 0.71
CA ALA A 748 -33.49 -18.58 1.85
C ALA A 748 -33.30 -19.97 2.47
N GLY A 749 -32.04 -20.39 2.58
CA GLY A 749 -31.63 -21.70 3.10
C GLY A 749 -30.98 -21.55 4.47
N SER A 750 -31.48 -22.26 5.48
CA SER A 750 -30.90 -22.22 6.83
C SER A 750 -31.20 -23.48 7.62
N SER A 751 -30.18 -24.09 8.23
CA SER A 751 -30.30 -25.26 9.13
C SER A 751 -31.21 -26.38 8.60
N GLY A 752 -31.01 -26.79 7.34
CA GLY A 752 -31.78 -27.88 6.71
C GLY A 752 -33.22 -27.48 6.36
N GLN A 753 -33.47 -26.18 6.18
CA GLN A 753 -34.76 -25.63 5.72
C GLN A 753 -34.56 -24.72 4.53
N VAL A 754 -35.57 -24.69 3.66
CA VAL A 754 -35.66 -23.75 2.54
C VAL A 754 -36.97 -23.00 2.66
N CYS A 755 -36.87 -21.68 2.67
CA CYS A 755 -37.98 -20.75 2.70
C CYS A 755 -38.08 -20.06 1.34
N GLU A 756 -39.30 -19.96 0.80
CA GLU A 756 -39.63 -19.15 -0.37
C GLU A 756 -40.39 -17.92 0.13
N ILE A 757 -39.92 -16.74 -0.26
CA ILE A 757 -40.37 -15.46 0.25
C ILE A 757 -40.84 -14.59 -0.92
N ASP A 758 -41.97 -13.92 -0.75
CA ASP A 758 -42.33 -12.78 -1.59
C ASP A 758 -41.68 -11.51 -1.00
N PRO A 759 -40.69 -10.90 -1.68
CA PRO A 759 -39.99 -9.74 -1.17
C PRO A 759 -40.86 -8.47 -1.15
N VAL A 760 -41.98 -8.42 -1.88
CA VAL A 760 -42.86 -7.26 -1.96
C VAL A 760 -43.87 -7.26 -0.82
N SER A 761 -44.60 -8.37 -0.63
CA SER A 761 -45.57 -8.51 0.47
C SER A 761 -44.91 -8.88 1.81
N VAL A 762 -43.63 -9.26 1.80
CA VAL A 762 -42.87 -9.73 2.97
C VAL A 762 -43.53 -10.96 3.61
N THR A 763 -44.06 -11.85 2.78
CA THR A 763 -44.72 -13.08 3.24
C THR A 763 -43.89 -14.32 2.92
N LEU A 764 -43.88 -15.26 3.86
CA LEU A 764 -43.35 -16.59 3.66
C LEU A 764 -44.37 -17.38 2.81
N LEU A 765 -44.09 -17.53 1.52
CA LEU A 765 -44.91 -18.29 0.59
C LEU A 765 -44.84 -19.79 0.88
N ARG A 766 -43.65 -20.28 1.21
CA ARG A 766 -43.42 -21.69 1.47
C ARG A 766 -42.26 -21.95 2.43
N LYS A 767 -42.36 -23.05 3.18
CA LYS A 767 -41.29 -23.54 4.04
C LYS A 767 -41.15 -25.05 3.91
N HIS A 768 -40.04 -25.49 3.32
CA HIS A 768 -39.67 -26.89 3.20
C HIS A 768 -38.71 -27.26 4.32
N ARG A 769 -39.06 -28.28 5.11
CA ARG A 769 -38.16 -28.90 6.08
C ARG A 769 -37.50 -30.11 5.43
N LEU A 770 -36.18 -30.08 5.28
CA LEU A 770 -35.41 -31.10 4.56
C LEU A 770 -34.87 -32.19 5.50
N GLU A 771 -34.50 -31.82 6.73
CA GLU A 771 -33.97 -32.74 7.74
C GLU A 771 -34.84 -32.79 9.02
N PRO A 772 -35.00 -33.98 9.65
CA PRO A 772 -35.85 -34.17 10.83
C PRO A 772 -35.17 -33.91 12.19
N THR A 773 -33.86 -33.69 12.24
CA THR A 773 -33.08 -33.70 13.49
C THR A 773 -33.20 -32.42 14.32
N LEU A 774 -33.52 -32.59 15.62
CA LEU A 774 -33.34 -31.62 16.71
C LEU A 774 -31.86 -31.59 17.16
N GLY A 775 -30.94 -31.43 16.22
CA GLY A 775 -29.49 -31.34 16.50
C GLY A 775 -29.05 -29.88 16.69
N PHE A 776 -28.05 -29.65 17.54
CA PHE A 776 -27.28 -28.40 17.53
C PHE A 776 -26.39 -28.42 16.28
N GLY A 777 -26.83 -27.82 15.17
CA GLY A 777 -26.12 -27.96 13.89
C GLY A 777 -26.30 -26.75 12.99
N GLY A 778 -25.39 -25.78 13.12
CA GLY A 778 -25.28 -24.62 12.23
C GLY A 778 -24.74 -24.97 10.84
N HIS A 779 -25.29 -26.01 10.21
CA HIS A 779 -24.85 -26.49 8.90
C HIS A 779 -25.40 -25.61 7.77
N GLU A 780 -24.59 -25.42 6.74
CA GLU A 780 -24.93 -24.62 5.56
C GLU A 780 -25.97 -25.35 4.68
N THR A 781 -26.96 -24.61 4.17
CA THR A 781 -27.92 -25.10 3.17
C THR A 781 -27.67 -24.34 1.88
N THR A 782 -27.05 -25.00 0.89
CA THR A 782 -26.74 -24.39 -0.41
C THR A 782 -27.99 -24.39 -1.29
N LEU A 783 -28.07 -23.44 -2.22
CA LEU A 783 -29.27 -23.24 -3.05
C LEU A 783 -28.87 -23.10 -4.52
N ALA A 784 -29.67 -23.71 -5.39
CA ALA A 784 -29.67 -23.47 -6.82
C ALA A 784 -31.11 -23.48 -7.34
N SER A 785 -31.34 -22.93 -8.53
CA SER A 785 -32.68 -22.82 -9.12
C SER A 785 -32.58 -22.81 -10.64
N ASP A 786 -33.55 -23.45 -11.29
CA ASP A 786 -33.79 -23.33 -12.74
C ASP A 786 -34.93 -22.33 -13.08
N GLY A 787 -35.42 -21.61 -12.06
CA GLY A 787 -36.58 -20.71 -12.14
C GLY A 787 -37.94 -21.40 -11.90
N THR A 788 -38.02 -22.72 -12.04
CA THR A 788 -39.23 -23.52 -11.79
C THR A 788 -39.09 -24.40 -10.53
N MET A 789 -37.99 -25.12 -10.45
CA MET A 789 -37.56 -25.96 -9.36
C MET A 789 -36.55 -25.19 -8.49
N ALA A 790 -36.58 -25.45 -7.20
CA ALA A 790 -35.55 -25.07 -6.25
C ALA A 790 -34.79 -26.33 -5.84
N PHE A 791 -33.46 -26.23 -5.83
CA PHE A 791 -32.56 -27.29 -5.43
C PHE A 791 -31.82 -26.88 -4.18
N ALA A 792 -31.69 -27.81 -3.24
CA ALA A 792 -31.01 -27.56 -1.98
C ALA A 792 -30.04 -28.67 -1.64
N GLY A 793 -28.82 -28.30 -1.28
CA GLY A 793 -27.81 -29.18 -0.71
C GLY A 793 -27.77 -29.04 0.80
N THR A 794 -27.83 -30.17 1.51
CA THR A 794 -27.54 -30.27 2.95
C THR A 794 -26.45 -31.32 3.16
N PRO A 795 -25.94 -31.52 4.38
CA PRO A 795 -24.93 -32.54 4.61
C PRO A 795 -25.33 -33.93 4.08
N GLY A 796 -24.62 -34.39 3.05
CA GLY A 796 -24.84 -35.68 2.42
C GLY A 796 -26.07 -35.83 1.51
N HIS A 797 -26.89 -34.79 1.33
CA HIS A 797 -28.15 -34.91 0.60
C HIS A 797 -28.40 -33.76 -0.37
N VAL A 798 -29.10 -34.06 -1.45
CA VAL A 798 -29.65 -33.08 -2.40
C VAL A 798 -31.16 -33.26 -2.50
N TYR A 799 -31.87 -32.14 -2.57
CA TYR A 799 -33.33 -32.09 -2.61
C TYR A 799 -33.79 -31.27 -3.80
N GLY A 800 -34.85 -31.72 -4.48
CA GLY A 800 -35.57 -30.95 -5.48
C GLY A 800 -36.99 -30.67 -5.02
N MET A 801 -37.45 -29.43 -5.19
CA MET A 801 -38.78 -29.02 -4.79
C MET A 801 -39.33 -27.92 -5.69
N THR A 802 -40.65 -27.90 -5.86
CA THR A 802 -41.35 -26.79 -6.50
C THR A 802 -42.15 -26.00 -5.47
N SER A 803 -42.52 -24.77 -5.84
CA SER A 803 -43.41 -23.91 -5.06
C SER A 803 -44.82 -24.52 -4.88
N ALA A 804 -45.17 -25.64 -5.51
CA ALA A 804 -46.44 -26.34 -5.31
C ALA A 804 -46.33 -27.52 -4.31
N ASP A 805 -45.13 -28.03 -4.07
CA ASP A 805 -44.94 -29.24 -3.27
C ASP A 805 -45.03 -28.96 -1.75
N ARG A 806 -45.63 -29.88 -0.97
CA ARG A 806 -45.67 -29.76 0.52
C ARG A 806 -44.44 -30.36 1.20
N ARG A 807 -43.69 -31.20 0.48
CA ARG A 807 -42.45 -31.86 0.87
C ARG A 807 -41.55 -31.90 -0.36
N PRO A 808 -40.22 -32.04 -0.23
CA PRO A 808 -39.36 -32.22 -1.39
C PRO A 808 -39.89 -33.32 -2.30
N ARG A 809 -39.89 -33.06 -3.61
CA ARG A 809 -40.40 -33.98 -4.64
C ARG A 809 -39.56 -35.24 -4.69
N TRP A 810 -38.25 -35.06 -4.56
CA TRP A 810 -37.28 -36.14 -4.47
C TRP A 810 -36.15 -35.74 -3.50
N ARG A 811 -35.41 -36.76 -3.06
CA ARG A 811 -34.21 -36.63 -2.22
C ARG A 811 -33.17 -37.63 -2.70
N VAL A 812 -31.96 -37.15 -2.92
CA VAL A 812 -30.78 -37.96 -3.24
C VAL A 812 -29.90 -38.06 -2.01
N ASP A 813 -29.49 -39.28 -1.67
CA ASP A 813 -28.57 -39.60 -0.59
C ASP A 813 -27.20 -39.88 -1.20
N LEU A 814 -26.31 -38.88 -1.15
CA LEU A 814 -24.95 -38.96 -1.70
C LEU A 814 -23.98 -39.65 -0.73
N THR A 815 -24.42 -39.96 0.49
CA THR A 815 -23.61 -40.61 1.53
C THR A 815 -23.33 -42.07 1.20
N LYS A 816 -24.27 -42.71 0.48
CA LYS A 816 -24.18 -44.07 -0.04
C LYS A 816 -23.20 -44.20 -1.21
N VAL A 817 -22.73 -43.07 -1.73
CA VAL A 817 -21.90 -42.98 -2.92
C VAL A 817 -20.41 -42.75 -2.56
N GLY A 818 -20.06 -42.63 -1.28
CA GLY A 818 -18.67 -42.34 -0.86
C GLY A 818 -18.31 -42.39 0.64
N GLY A 819 -19.16 -42.87 1.55
CA GLY A 819 -18.82 -42.92 2.98
C GLY A 819 -19.02 -41.56 3.71
N ARG A 820 -18.87 -41.58 5.05
CA ARG A 820 -19.56 -40.70 6.04
C ARG A 820 -19.84 -39.23 5.64
N PRO A 821 -21.08 -38.73 5.82
CA PRO A 821 -21.44 -37.33 5.59
C PRO A 821 -21.27 -36.48 6.86
N SER A 822 -20.39 -35.50 6.80
CA SER A 822 -20.38 -34.38 7.77
C SER A 822 -20.43 -33.00 7.10
N ARG A 823 -20.45 -32.93 5.76
CA ARG A 823 -20.14 -31.71 5.00
C ARG A 823 -21.27 -31.29 4.06
N PRO A 824 -21.59 -29.99 3.95
CA PRO A 824 -22.64 -29.50 3.08
C PRO A 824 -22.32 -29.84 1.61
N VAL A 825 -23.33 -30.32 0.89
CA VAL A 825 -23.25 -30.53 -0.56
C VAL A 825 -23.40 -29.18 -1.25
N SER A 826 -22.50 -28.84 -2.16
CA SER A 826 -22.67 -27.67 -3.03
C SER A 826 -23.54 -28.04 -4.21
N VAL A 827 -24.52 -27.18 -4.53
CA VAL A 827 -25.40 -27.37 -5.71
C VAL A 827 -25.23 -26.19 -6.66
N LEU A 828 -25.18 -26.50 -7.96
CA LEU A 828 -25.10 -25.52 -9.04
C LEU A 828 -26.07 -25.91 -10.15
N TRP A 829 -26.85 -24.94 -10.62
CA TRP A 829 -27.65 -25.08 -11.83
C TRP A 829 -26.91 -24.40 -12.99
N ASN A 830 -26.66 -25.13 -14.06
CA ASN A 830 -26.09 -24.55 -15.29
C ASN A 830 -26.55 -25.35 -16.53
N ASP A 831 -26.99 -24.66 -17.58
CA ASP A 831 -27.33 -25.23 -18.89
C ASP A 831 -28.19 -26.51 -18.85
N GLY A 832 -29.23 -26.52 -18.02
CA GLY A 832 -30.15 -27.66 -17.91
C GLY A 832 -29.67 -28.80 -17.01
N ARG A 833 -28.51 -28.66 -16.36
CA ARG A 833 -27.92 -29.67 -15.47
C ARG A 833 -27.92 -29.20 -14.03
N LEU A 834 -28.23 -30.12 -13.13
CA LEU A 834 -28.06 -29.93 -11.69
C LEU A 834 -26.79 -30.66 -11.26
N LEU A 835 -25.76 -29.88 -10.97
CA LEU A 835 -24.47 -30.37 -10.51
C LEU A 835 -24.45 -30.34 -8.98
N ALA A 836 -23.92 -31.42 -8.38
CA ALA A 836 -23.75 -31.53 -6.94
C ALA A 836 -22.33 -31.98 -6.59
N GLY A 837 -21.67 -31.24 -5.70
CA GLY A 837 -20.30 -31.47 -5.26
C GLY A 837 -20.22 -31.80 -3.78
N THR A 838 -19.57 -32.91 -3.42
CA THR A 838 -19.37 -33.31 -2.02
C THR A 838 -18.16 -34.22 -1.87
N ALA A 839 -17.34 -33.99 -0.83
CA ALA A 839 -16.25 -34.89 -0.42
C ALA A 839 -15.36 -35.40 -1.58
N GLY A 840 -14.95 -34.51 -2.49
CA GLY A 840 -14.10 -34.87 -3.63
C GLY A 840 -14.84 -35.54 -4.80
N GLN A 841 -16.17 -35.65 -4.73
CA GLN A 841 -17.01 -36.21 -5.79
C GLN A 841 -17.89 -35.13 -6.44
N LEU A 842 -18.09 -35.27 -7.74
CA LEU A 842 -19.00 -34.47 -8.55
C LEU A 842 -20.10 -35.36 -9.12
N CYS A 843 -21.35 -34.92 -9.04
CA CYS A 843 -22.51 -35.64 -9.53
C CYS A 843 -23.30 -34.79 -10.52
N ASP A 844 -23.84 -35.42 -11.56
CA ASP A 844 -24.92 -34.88 -12.40
C ASP A 844 -26.23 -35.54 -11.96
N ILE A 845 -27.19 -34.72 -11.56
CA ILE A 845 -28.47 -35.18 -11.04
C ILE A 845 -29.56 -34.74 -12.02
N ASP A 846 -30.39 -35.69 -12.45
CA ASP A 846 -31.60 -35.38 -13.21
C ASP A 846 -32.50 -34.47 -12.35
N PRO A 847 -32.77 -33.23 -12.78
CA PRO A 847 -33.47 -32.27 -11.94
C PRO A 847 -34.92 -32.67 -11.69
N THR A 848 -35.55 -33.45 -12.56
CA THR A 848 -36.97 -33.79 -12.43
C THR A 848 -37.20 -34.96 -11.48
N THR A 849 -36.32 -35.96 -11.53
CA THR A 849 -36.47 -37.26 -10.87
C THR A 849 -35.55 -37.44 -9.67
N GLY A 850 -34.44 -36.69 -9.62
CA GLY A 850 -33.37 -36.91 -8.64
C GLY A 850 -32.51 -38.14 -8.95
N ALA A 851 -32.61 -38.75 -10.13
CA ALA A 851 -31.72 -39.84 -10.50
C ALA A 851 -30.30 -39.28 -10.73
N VAL A 852 -29.29 -39.92 -10.14
CA VAL A 852 -27.89 -39.58 -10.43
C VAL A 852 -27.56 -40.12 -11.82
N ALA A 853 -27.45 -39.22 -12.80
CA ALA A 853 -27.14 -39.54 -14.18
C ALA A 853 -25.66 -39.91 -14.33
N HIS A 854 -24.78 -39.14 -13.67
CA HIS A 854 -23.34 -39.36 -13.68
C HIS A 854 -22.72 -39.10 -12.31
N LEU A 855 -21.65 -39.82 -12.02
CA LEU A 855 -20.84 -39.67 -10.81
C LEU A 855 -19.37 -39.75 -11.21
N LEU A 856 -18.60 -38.74 -10.81
CA LEU A 856 -17.16 -38.69 -11.01
C LEU A 856 -16.47 -38.46 -9.66
N THR A 857 -15.50 -39.31 -9.34
CA THR A 857 -14.62 -39.10 -8.18
C THR A 857 -13.40 -38.31 -8.65
N LEU A 858 -13.23 -37.09 -8.13
CA LEU A 858 -12.12 -36.19 -8.48
C LEU A 858 -10.91 -36.43 -7.57
N THR A 859 -11.14 -36.73 -6.30
CA THR A 859 -10.09 -37.01 -5.31
C THR A 859 -10.63 -37.85 -4.15
N ASP A 860 -9.81 -38.77 -3.66
CA ASP A 860 -10.05 -39.52 -2.42
C ASP A 860 -9.62 -38.73 -1.17
N HIS A 861 -8.90 -37.62 -1.36
CA HIS A 861 -8.33 -36.77 -0.32
C HIS A 861 -9.11 -35.45 -0.17
N ALA A 862 -10.36 -35.54 0.30
CA ALA A 862 -11.17 -34.37 0.62
C ALA A 862 -11.19 -34.09 2.15
N GLY A 863 -10.52 -33.01 2.54
CA GLY A 863 -10.50 -32.36 3.84
C GLY A 863 -11.86 -31.74 4.23
N GLU A 864 -11.88 -30.83 5.19
CA GLU A 864 -13.11 -30.34 5.83
C GLU A 864 -13.91 -29.30 5.02
N HIS A 865 -13.36 -28.81 3.91
CA HIS A 865 -13.89 -27.67 3.17
C HIS A 865 -15.02 -28.06 2.19
N PRO A 866 -16.03 -27.18 2.00
CA PRO A 866 -17.04 -27.39 0.96
C PRO A 866 -16.42 -27.24 -0.43
N MET A 867 -16.93 -28.02 -1.39
CA MET A 867 -16.52 -27.90 -2.79
C MET A 867 -17.07 -26.60 -3.39
N SER A 868 -16.26 -25.83 -4.09
CA SER A 868 -16.70 -24.70 -4.90
C SER A 868 -16.96 -25.18 -6.33
N LEU A 869 -18.07 -24.76 -6.93
CA LEU A 869 -18.49 -25.15 -8.27
C LEU A 869 -18.73 -23.90 -9.11
N SER A 870 -18.28 -23.93 -10.37
CA SER A 870 -18.60 -22.93 -11.39
C SER A 870 -18.70 -23.62 -12.74
N ALA A 871 -19.60 -23.18 -13.62
CA ALA A 871 -19.79 -23.80 -14.92
C ALA A 871 -20.24 -22.75 -15.94
N GLU A 872 -19.70 -22.84 -17.15
CA GLU A 872 -20.05 -21.99 -18.28
C GLU A 872 -19.58 -22.65 -19.59
N GLY A 873 -20.32 -22.44 -20.68
CA GLY A 873 -19.84 -22.74 -22.03
C GLY A 873 -19.43 -24.20 -22.25
N GLY A 874 -20.09 -25.15 -21.57
CA GLY A 874 -19.76 -26.57 -21.66
C GLY A 874 -18.48 -26.98 -20.91
N THR A 875 -18.04 -26.21 -19.91
CA THR A 875 -17.01 -26.62 -18.96
C THR A 875 -17.53 -26.51 -17.54
N VAL A 876 -17.30 -27.53 -16.72
CA VAL A 876 -17.61 -27.53 -15.29
C VAL A 876 -16.30 -27.50 -14.53
N VAL A 877 -16.13 -26.50 -13.66
CA VAL A 877 -14.98 -26.40 -12.76
C VAL A 877 -15.43 -26.73 -11.35
N ALA A 878 -14.75 -27.68 -10.74
CA ALA A 878 -14.91 -28.05 -9.35
C ALA A 878 -13.59 -27.79 -8.62
N ALA A 879 -13.66 -27.22 -7.42
CA ALA A 879 -12.48 -27.03 -6.60
C ALA A 879 -12.75 -27.41 -5.14
N VAL A 880 -11.79 -28.09 -4.54
CA VAL A 880 -11.84 -28.53 -3.15
C VAL A 880 -10.42 -28.67 -2.63
N ASP A 881 -10.18 -28.18 -1.40
CA ASP A 881 -8.89 -28.31 -0.71
C ASP A 881 -7.69 -27.89 -1.58
N ASN A 882 -7.74 -26.69 -2.14
CA ASN A 882 -6.72 -26.09 -3.02
C ASN A 882 -6.43 -26.81 -4.36
N ARG A 883 -7.21 -27.85 -4.69
CA ARG A 883 -7.19 -28.49 -6.01
C ARG A 883 -8.35 -28.05 -6.87
N VAL A 884 -8.06 -27.83 -8.15
CA VAL A 884 -9.03 -27.39 -9.15
C VAL A 884 -9.09 -28.41 -10.28
N TYR A 885 -10.30 -28.78 -10.67
CA TYR A 885 -10.59 -29.78 -11.70
C TYR A 885 -11.51 -29.16 -12.74
N ALA A 886 -11.18 -29.33 -14.02
CA ALA A 886 -12.14 -29.09 -15.08
C ALA A 886 -12.70 -30.41 -15.60
N VAL A 887 -14.01 -30.48 -15.73
CA VAL A 887 -14.77 -31.63 -16.19
C VAL A 887 -15.54 -31.23 -17.43
N ASP A 888 -15.50 -32.09 -18.44
CA ASP A 888 -16.34 -31.96 -19.62
C ASP A 888 -17.73 -32.56 -19.29
N PRO A 889 -18.83 -31.78 -19.33
CA PRO A 889 -20.15 -32.30 -19.04
C PRO A 889 -20.62 -33.35 -20.06
N ALA A 890 -19.96 -33.50 -21.21
CA ALA A 890 -20.18 -34.56 -22.18
C ALA A 890 -19.34 -35.82 -21.93
N ASP A 891 -18.27 -35.74 -21.13
CA ASP A 891 -17.37 -36.85 -20.81
C ASP A 891 -17.05 -36.93 -19.30
N TRP A 892 -17.71 -37.87 -18.63
CA TRP A 892 -17.56 -38.12 -17.19
C TRP A 892 -16.55 -39.22 -16.87
N SER A 893 -15.70 -39.62 -17.83
CA SER A 893 -14.66 -40.63 -17.59
C SER A 893 -13.53 -40.14 -16.68
N GLY A 894 -13.34 -38.82 -16.57
CA GLY A 894 -12.31 -38.19 -15.76
C GLY A 894 -12.38 -36.66 -15.83
N ALA A 895 -11.55 -36.00 -15.01
CA ALA A 895 -11.29 -34.57 -15.22
C ALA A 895 -10.44 -34.39 -16.49
N ARG A 896 -10.79 -33.39 -17.32
CA ARG A 896 -10.02 -32.99 -18.51
C ARG A 896 -8.60 -32.58 -18.11
N TRP A 897 -8.50 -31.86 -16.99
CA TRP A 897 -7.25 -31.52 -16.33
C TRP A 897 -7.51 -31.28 -14.84
N SER A 898 -6.45 -31.37 -14.04
CA SER A 898 -6.45 -30.98 -12.63
C SER A 898 -5.18 -30.21 -12.31
N VAL A 899 -5.26 -29.23 -11.43
CA VAL A 899 -4.11 -28.49 -10.92
C VAL A 899 -4.16 -28.41 -9.40
N ASP A 900 -3.01 -28.62 -8.78
CA ASP A 900 -2.79 -28.34 -7.36
C ASP A 900 -2.14 -26.96 -7.24
N LEU A 901 -2.75 -26.06 -6.47
CA LEU A 901 -2.27 -24.69 -6.32
C LEU A 901 -1.13 -24.56 -5.32
N ASP A 902 -0.89 -25.58 -4.47
CA ASP A 902 0.10 -25.53 -3.39
C ASP A 902 1.38 -26.35 -3.65
N GLY A 903 1.44 -27.08 -4.77
CA GLY A 903 2.48 -28.10 -4.98
C GLY A 903 2.22 -29.37 -4.15
N ASP A 904 3.09 -30.37 -4.31
CA ASP A 904 2.91 -31.73 -3.72
C ASP A 904 3.24 -31.82 -2.21
N ASP A 905 3.50 -30.68 -1.53
CA ASP A 905 3.92 -30.66 -0.13
C ASP A 905 2.74 -30.86 0.84
N ASP A 906 2.96 -31.70 1.85
CA ASP A 906 2.03 -32.25 2.87
C ASP A 906 1.47 -31.19 3.87
N VAL A 907 1.12 -30.00 3.39
CA VAL A 907 0.61 -28.87 4.19
C VAL A 907 -0.92 -28.91 4.30
N GLU A 908 -1.45 -28.48 5.45
CA GLU A 908 -2.88 -28.38 5.78
C GLU A 908 -3.70 -27.67 4.68
N ARG A 909 -4.44 -28.43 3.87
CA ARG A 909 -5.17 -27.90 2.69
C ARG A 909 -6.32 -26.99 3.09
N GLY A 910 -6.44 -25.83 2.44
CA GLY A 910 -7.41 -24.78 2.78
C GLY A 910 -8.62 -24.68 1.84
N PRO A 911 -9.61 -23.83 2.15
CA PRO A 911 -10.77 -23.59 1.31
C PRO A 911 -10.38 -22.90 0.01
N VAL A 912 -11.16 -23.17 -1.03
CA VAL A 912 -10.96 -22.66 -2.38
C VAL A 912 -12.27 -22.17 -2.96
N SER A 913 -12.21 -21.10 -3.75
CA SER A 913 -13.36 -20.56 -4.49
C SER A 913 -13.02 -20.49 -5.97
N VAL A 914 -13.99 -20.83 -6.83
CA VAL A 914 -13.82 -20.76 -8.28
C VAL A 914 -14.87 -19.86 -8.93
N SER A 915 -14.44 -19.12 -9.93
CA SER A 915 -15.32 -18.34 -10.81
C SER A 915 -14.85 -18.50 -12.24
N LEU A 916 -15.58 -19.28 -13.04
CA LEU A 916 -15.42 -19.40 -14.48
C LEU A 916 -16.27 -18.33 -15.16
N GLN A 917 -15.63 -17.54 -16.02
CA GLN A 917 -16.24 -16.41 -16.71
C GLN A 917 -15.64 -16.25 -18.11
N GLY A 918 -16.33 -16.75 -19.13
CA GLY A 918 -15.86 -16.77 -20.51
C GLY A 918 -14.46 -17.42 -20.62
N PRO A 919 -13.43 -16.69 -21.08
CA PRO A 919 -12.06 -17.22 -21.21
C PRO A 919 -11.27 -17.20 -19.88
N HIS A 920 -11.85 -16.75 -18.78
CA HIS A 920 -11.15 -16.55 -17.52
C HIS A 920 -11.60 -17.54 -16.45
N LEU A 921 -10.65 -18.23 -15.83
CA LEU A 921 -10.90 -18.99 -14.61
C LEU A 921 -10.16 -18.33 -13.45
N PHE A 922 -10.91 -17.74 -12.52
CA PHE A 922 -10.37 -17.18 -11.30
C PHE A 922 -10.52 -18.16 -10.15
N VAL A 923 -9.45 -18.31 -9.37
CA VAL A 923 -9.41 -19.18 -8.20
C VAL A 923 -8.87 -18.42 -7.01
N GLY A 924 -9.69 -18.27 -5.97
CA GLY A 924 -9.26 -17.69 -4.71
C GLY A 924 -8.83 -18.79 -3.74
N SER A 925 -7.61 -18.72 -3.22
CA SER A 925 -7.07 -19.65 -2.22
C SER A 925 -5.97 -18.97 -1.40
N ARG A 926 -5.96 -19.18 -0.06
CA ARG A 926 -4.86 -18.77 0.84
C ARG A 926 -4.34 -17.32 0.65
N GLY A 927 -5.24 -16.35 0.55
CA GLY A 927 -4.83 -14.95 0.34
C GLY A 927 -4.43 -14.60 -1.09
N HIS A 928 -4.44 -15.56 -2.01
CA HIS A 928 -4.09 -15.40 -3.40
C HIS A 928 -5.32 -15.45 -4.30
N LEU A 929 -5.26 -14.67 -5.36
CA LEU A 929 -6.13 -14.78 -6.52
C LEU A 929 -5.30 -15.30 -7.71
N HIS A 930 -5.63 -16.50 -8.17
CA HIS A 930 -5.03 -17.12 -9.33
C HIS A 930 -5.91 -16.89 -10.56
N HIS A 931 -5.28 -16.61 -11.70
CA HIS A 931 -5.92 -16.55 -13.02
C HIS A 931 -5.38 -17.71 -13.86
N LEU A 932 -6.25 -18.66 -14.18
CA LEU A 932 -5.93 -19.90 -14.90
C LEU A 932 -6.55 -19.87 -16.30
N ASP A 933 -5.89 -20.57 -17.22
CA ASP A 933 -6.49 -20.94 -18.50
C ASP A 933 -7.55 -22.04 -18.29
N PRO A 934 -8.85 -21.81 -18.60
CA PRO A 934 -9.88 -22.81 -18.43
C PRO A 934 -9.70 -24.07 -19.29
N ALA A 935 -8.99 -23.97 -20.43
CA ALA A 935 -8.81 -25.09 -21.34
C ALA A 935 -7.70 -26.04 -20.86
N THR A 936 -6.65 -25.52 -20.21
CA THR A 936 -5.44 -26.29 -19.86
C THR A 936 -5.16 -26.39 -18.37
N GLY A 937 -5.81 -25.58 -17.52
CA GLY A 937 -5.52 -25.48 -16.09
C GLY A 937 -4.21 -24.78 -15.76
N ARG A 938 -3.53 -24.20 -16.75
CA ARG A 938 -2.24 -23.52 -16.56
C ARG A 938 -2.49 -22.20 -15.83
N VAL A 939 -1.80 -22.00 -14.71
CA VAL A 939 -1.77 -20.71 -14.00
C VAL A 939 -1.08 -19.68 -14.88
N ARG A 940 -1.83 -18.67 -15.34
CA ARG A 940 -1.32 -17.53 -16.11
C ARG A 940 -0.73 -16.47 -15.18
N ASN A 941 -1.44 -16.18 -14.09
CA ASN A 941 -1.04 -15.18 -13.11
C ASN A 941 -1.47 -15.59 -11.70
N SER A 942 -0.73 -15.12 -10.70
CA SER A 942 -1.05 -15.25 -9.28
C SER A 942 -0.84 -13.88 -8.64
N LEU A 943 -1.84 -13.40 -7.92
CA LEU A 943 -1.81 -12.13 -7.22
C LEU A 943 -2.05 -12.38 -5.72
N PRO A 944 -1.03 -12.18 -4.87
CA PRO A 944 -1.27 -12.04 -3.43
C PRO A 944 -2.07 -10.76 -3.17
N LEU A 945 -3.18 -10.86 -2.45
CA LEU A 945 -4.04 -9.72 -2.11
C LEU A 945 -3.61 -9.11 -0.76
N ARG A 946 -3.76 -7.78 -0.63
CA ARG A 946 -3.41 -7.04 0.59
C ARG A 946 -4.14 -7.55 1.84
N HIS A 947 -3.54 -7.49 3.02
CA HIS A 947 -4.16 -7.73 4.36
C HIS A 947 -4.46 -9.17 4.86
N PRO A 948 -3.76 -10.26 4.48
CA PRO A 948 -4.03 -11.58 5.06
C PRO A 948 -3.29 -11.75 6.40
N VAL A 949 -3.89 -11.32 7.52
CA VAL A 949 -3.30 -11.47 8.87
C VAL A 949 -3.63 -12.82 9.54
N SER A 950 -4.21 -13.77 8.82
CA SER A 950 -4.54 -15.07 9.41
C SER A 950 -3.88 -16.17 8.59
N LEU A 951 -3.03 -17.01 9.18
CA LEU A 951 -2.56 -18.24 8.54
C LEU A 951 -3.69 -19.31 8.44
N GLY A 952 -4.96 -18.93 8.58
CA GLY A 952 -6.12 -19.81 8.62
C GLY A 952 -6.96 -19.79 7.35
N ASP A 953 -7.90 -20.73 7.26
CA ASP A 953 -8.74 -21.01 6.11
C ASP A 953 -9.48 -19.79 5.51
N PHE A 954 -9.16 -19.45 4.25
CA PHE A 954 -9.69 -18.27 3.55
C PHE A 954 -10.90 -18.54 2.64
N ALA A 955 -12.10 -18.17 3.05
CA ALA A 955 -13.24 -18.17 2.12
C ALA A 955 -13.22 -16.90 1.26
N THR A 956 -12.79 -17.03 0.01
CA THR A 956 -12.84 -15.96 -0.98
C THR A 956 -14.18 -15.97 -1.71
N THR A 957 -14.80 -14.79 -1.87
CA THR A 957 -15.94 -14.62 -2.79
C THR A 957 -15.51 -13.76 -3.96
N ILE A 958 -16.00 -14.11 -5.15
CA ILE A 958 -15.58 -13.49 -6.40
C ILE A 958 -16.84 -13.03 -7.14
N ALA A 959 -16.91 -11.74 -7.47
CA ALA A 959 -17.92 -11.16 -8.33
C ALA A 959 -17.22 -10.35 -9.43
N ALA A 960 -17.62 -10.47 -10.68
CA ALA A 960 -17.00 -9.71 -11.76
C ALA A 960 -17.88 -8.60 -12.30
N SER A 961 -17.21 -7.58 -12.83
CA SER A 961 -17.83 -6.45 -13.52
C SER A 961 -16.92 -5.99 -14.66
N GLY A 962 -17.17 -6.51 -15.87
CA GLY A 962 -16.35 -6.20 -17.06
C GLY A 962 -14.88 -6.61 -16.89
N ARG A 963 -13.97 -5.63 -16.92
CA ARG A 963 -12.52 -5.83 -16.75
C ARG A 963 -12.04 -5.80 -15.29
N PHE A 964 -12.96 -5.68 -14.34
CA PHE A 964 -12.65 -5.64 -12.92
C PHE A 964 -13.27 -6.83 -12.21
N LEU A 965 -12.49 -7.42 -11.31
CA LEU A 965 -12.92 -8.46 -10.40
C LEU A 965 -13.03 -7.88 -9.00
N HIS A 966 -14.17 -8.10 -8.36
CA HIS A 966 -14.38 -7.79 -6.95
C HIS A 966 -14.18 -9.05 -6.13
N VAL A 967 -13.36 -8.94 -5.11
CA VAL A 967 -12.99 -10.07 -4.25
C VAL A 967 -13.35 -9.72 -2.82
N GLY A 968 -14.06 -10.61 -2.13
CA GLY A 968 -14.31 -10.52 -0.70
C GLY A 968 -13.48 -11.56 0.04
N MET A 969 -12.70 -11.13 1.04
CA MET A 969 -11.86 -12.02 1.83
C MET A 969 -11.62 -11.45 3.22
N HIS A 970 -11.97 -12.21 4.27
CA HIS A 970 -11.55 -11.97 5.67
C HIS A 970 -11.51 -10.50 6.13
N GLY A 971 -12.68 -9.92 6.30
CA GLY A 971 -12.82 -8.52 6.71
C GLY A 971 -12.57 -7.49 5.61
N HIS A 972 -12.12 -7.90 4.44
CA HIS A 972 -11.72 -7.00 3.36
C HIS A 972 -12.48 -7.23 2.06
N ALA A 973 -12.61 -6.16 1.29
CA ALA A 973 -13.03 -6.19 -0.10
C ALA A 973 -11.90 -5.64 -0.97
N TYR A 974 -11.80 -6.13 -2.20
CA TYR A 974 -10.80 -5.71 -3.17
C TYR A 974 -11.43 -5.47 -4.53
N GLN A 975 -10.78 -4.62 -5.31
CA GLN A 975 -10.92 -4.63 -6.76
C GLN A 975 -9.60 -4.99 -7.40
N VAL A 976 -9.67 -5.92 -8.34
CA VAL A 976 -8.54 -6.40 -9.13
C VAL A 976 -8.81 -6.06 -10.59
N LEU A 977 -7.83 -5.45 -11.23
CA LEU A 977 -7.81 -5.25 -12.68
C LEU A 977 -7.51 -6.60 -13.35
N VAL A 978 -8.29 -6.93 -14.37
CA VAL A 978 -8.06 -8.08 -15.25
C VAL A 978 -7.97 -7.57 -16.68
N ASN A 979 -6.81 -7.77 -17.31
CA ASN A 979 -6.61 -7.53 -18.74
C ASN A 979 -6.50 -8.85 -19.51
N ASN A 980 -6.77 -8.76 -20.81
CA ASN A 980 -6.74 -9.88 -21.76
C ASN A 980 -5.43 -9.96 -22.52
#